data_AF-A0A142WYV5-F1
#
_entry.id   AF-A0A142WYV5-F1
#
_cell.length_a   1.000
_cell.length_b   1.000
_cell.length_c   1.000
_cell.angle_alpha   90.00
_cell.angle_beta   90.00
_cell.angle_gamma   90.00
#
_symmetry.space_group_name_H-M   'P 1'
#
loop_
_entity.id
_entity.type
_entity.pdbx_description
1 polymer ?
#
loop_
_entity_poly.entity_id
_entity_poly.type
_entity_poly.pdbx_seq_one_letter_code
_entity_poly.pdbx_strand_id
1 'polypeptide(L)'
;MSLRCLVGLLLVSLGSSTPLLADCGPVPQWIWSSELPLAGEQVELHRTFAVRRGLARAELSGLADDQLVVLIDDRSVLTATQWSRWTTVDVEGLTEGEHRMVCRASNLNGYAGCAVRLRLKYEDGSVEVVTTDPTWNAATGPAVSHGLVGSSPWGDPVGEAGDYYQWKDALESKPAEPAASIRVLPGFEVELVRSAQPGESSWISLTFDPQGRILLGCEGRDKRHGLLRLTLPKSPQEAVRVEPVEETLREPRGLAFGPDGSLYVNANNAHTLVRAEDAASQGRFDRVTPLRKSPGGVGHGRNNLTFGPDGALYSIHGNDVRLPEDFRAAESRVIHQENDRLLACRWDRFLFDYAAKLPAGHLIRTTDPATSWELMAGGFRNPYGIDFNPDGELFTFDADNEGDLGTPWYRPTRVNHVVSGGDYGWRQGTAMRPTWYPDVLPATLEIGKTSPTDIKFGTRSGFPQRLKESLFILDWSYGKIHAIRFEPRGASYVATAETFLEGRPLNVTDLEFGPDGALYFTTGGRATQSGLYRVRYTGSLTVDKTDRVSADPTATEARRVRRQLEAFHARVDAGAIPAAWPHLASRDRWLRHAARIAIEFQPVETWRERALAETDPMGSATALLALSRSEAPEGLPRVLERWTELPLVTWPIEEQVIALRAAQVALHRTGKPGDELRRTLTRVVEDLFPSRNWSVNQLAAELLVALESPRLVPKAVTLLKESRLQEETMLWFFLLRNVRVGWTLDDRRTYLAALQSSDAFQGGRELPVGLFGITGEFRESLTAEERTALASELAATSVETSPAALQSTRPFVREWKLAELVDQVAPRAEQADIERGHTLYREALCVRCHRYGGEGKPIGPDLHAVSRRMSRRDLLETILVPSKVVDEKYRDTTFVLTTGKVVAGRIVGGDDRSLLVAPNATSPFDTVTIALDEIESRQPSPVSPMPVGLLNTLTEEEIRCLLAYLESDQAEFRR
;
A
#
# COMPACT_ATOMS: atom_id res chain seq x y z
N MET A 1 -32.65 9.23 -80.38
CA MET A 1 -33.76 9.21 -79.39
C MET A 1 -33.59 7.96 -78.53
N SER A 2 -33.18 8.07 -77.27
CA SER A 2 -31.76 8.00 -76.82
C SER A 2 -31.75 7.24 -75.48
N LEU A 3 -31.28 6.01 -75.26
CA LEU A 3 -30.09 5.20 -75.60
C LEU A 3 -28.83 5.50 -74.75
N ARG A 4 -28.34 4.42 -74.08
CA ARG A 4 -26.98 4.12 -73.55
C ARG A 4 -26.62 4.60 -72.13
N CYS A 5 -25.70 4.00 -71.37
CA CYS A 5 -25.14 2.65 -71.14
C CYS A 5 -23.86 2.84 -70.29
N LEU A 6 -23.61 1.97 -69.29
CA LEU A 6 -22.32 1.36 -68.88
C LEU A 6 -21.15 2.15 -68.19
N VAL A 7 -20.56 1.44 -67.19
CA VAL A 7 -19.16 1.41 -66.66
C VAL A 7 -18.74 2.31 -65.47
N GLY A 8 -18.28 1.68 -64.37
CA GLY A 8 -16.86 1.80 -63.96
C GLY A 8 -16.52 2.17 -62.51
N LEU A 9 -15.85 1.24 -61.81
CA LEU A 9 -15.19 1.35 -60.49
C LEU A 9 -14.24 2.55 -60.32
N LEU A 10 -14.15 3.09 -59.09
CA LEU A 10 -12.88 3.32 -58.34
C LEU A 10 -13.16 3.89 -56.93
N LEU A 11 -13.07 3.04 -55.90
CA LEU A 11 -12.96 3.43 -54.49
C LEU A 11 -11.53 3.14 -54.04
N VAL A 12 -10.76 4.18 -53.77
CA VAL A 12 -9.42 4.09 -53.17
C VAL A 12 -9.56 4.01 -51.67
N SER A 13 -9.16 2.87 -51.11
CA SER A 13 -8.97 2.66 -49.67
C SER A 13 -7.67 3.33 -49.21
N LEU A 14 -7.77 4.32 -48.33
CA LEU A 14 -6.67 4.71 -47.44
C LEU A 14 -6.98 4.16 -46.06
N GLY A 15 -6.27 3.09 -45.70
CA GLY A 15 -6.40 2.40 -44.43
C GLY A 15 -5.93 3.27 -43.27
N SER A 16 -6.85 3.58 -42.37
CA SER A 16 -6.56 4.00 -41.01
C SER A 16 -6.13 2.77 -40.21
N SER A 17 -4.82 2.58 -40.02
CA SER A 17 -4.30 1.65 -39.02
C SER A 17 -4.42 2.30 -37.64
N THR A 18 -5.62 2.26 -37.07
CA THR A 18 -5.80 2.36 -35.61
C THR A 18 -5.15 1.13 -35.00
N PRO A 19 -4.19 1.26 -34.06
CA PRO A 19 -3.79 0.13 -33.25
C PRO A 19 -5.02 -0.27 -32.42
N LEU A 20 -5.55 -1.45 -32.70
CA LEU A 20 -6.57 -2.12 -31.90
C LEU A 20 -5.98 -2.36 -30.51
N LEU A 21 -6.29 -1.51 -29.54
CA LEU A 21 -6.29 -1.84 -28.11
C LEU A 21 -7.49 -2.77 -27.80
N ALA A 22 -7.57 -3.89 -28.51
CA ALA A 22 -8.58 -4.92 -28.31
C ALA A 22 -7.95 -6.08 -27.54
N ASP A 23 -7.73 -5.92 -26.23
CA ASP A 23 -7.44 -7.06 -25.36
C ASP A 23 -7.95 -6.91 -23.91
N CYS A 24 -8.78 -5.89 -23.66
CA CYS A 24 -9.47 -5.73 -22.38
C CYS A 24 -10.85 -6.37 -22.47
N GLY A 25 -10.93 -7.69 -22.27
CA GLY A 25 -12.21 -8.39 -22.10
C GLY A 25 -13.03 -7.84 -20.91
N PRO A 26 -14.26 -8.31 -20.68
CA PRO A 26 -15.09 -7.88 -19.56
C PRO A 26 -14.34 -8.01 -18.23
N VAL A 27 -14.40 -6.94 -17.41
CA VAL A 27 -13.79 -6.92 -16.07
C VAL A 27 -14.69 -7.72 -15.12
N PRO A 28 -14.15 -8.68 -14.36
CA PRO A 28 -14.94 -9.44 -13.39
C PRO A 28 -15.56 -8.55 -12.33
N GLN A 29 -16.70 -8.96 -11.78
CA GLN A 29 -17.32 -8.31 -10.63
C GLN A 29 -17.07 -9.13 -9.37
N TRP A 30 -16.89 -8.45 -8.25
CA TRP A 30 -16.95 -9.05 -6.93
C TRP A 30 -18.39 -9.50 -6.68
N ILE A 31 -18.60 -10.80 -6.48
CA ILE A 31 -19.94 -11.35 -6.26
C ILE A 31 -20.03 -12.13 -4.94
N TRP A 32 -21.22 -12.12 -4.34
CA TRP A 32 -21.56 -12.90 -3.15
C TRP A 32 -23.02 -13.39 -3.14
N SER A 33 -23.44 -14.13 -2.11
CA SER A 33 -24.83 -14.59 -1.88
C SER A 33 -25.78 -13.48 -1.41
N SER A 34 -25.24 -12.38 -0.87
CA SER A 34 -25.98 -11.30 -0.21
C SER A 34 -25.24 -9.97 -0.29
N GLU A 35 -25.96 -8.86 -0.10
CA GLU A 35 -25.40 -7.49 -0.08
C GLU A 35 -24.50 -7.21 1.13
N LEU A 36 -24.66 -7.96 2.22
CA LEU A 36 -23.90 -7.75 3.46
C LEU A 36 -23.47 -9.10 4.04
N PRO A 37 -22.33 -9.62 3.58
CA PRO A 37 -21.81 -10.92 4.01
C PRO A 37 -21.51 -10.95 5.50
N LEU A 38 -21.74 -12.09 6.16
CA LEU A 38 -21.41 -12.27 7.56
C LEU A 38 -20.02 -12.89 7.73
N ALA A 39 -19.29 -12.48 8.78
CA ALA A 39 -18.05 -13.16 9.15
C ALA A 39 -18.33 -14.64 9.47
N GLY A 40 -17.56 -15.53 8.88
CA GLY A 40 -17.76 -16.98 8.94
C GLY A 40 -18.73 -17.54 7.90
N GLU A 41 -19.36 -16.71 7.06
CA GLU A 41 -20.27 -17.16 6.00
C GLU A 41 -19.53 -17.92 4.89
N GLN A 42 -20.12 -19.01 4.42
CA GLN A 42 -19.63 -19.78 3.27
C GLN A 42 -20.71 -19.83 2.20
N VAL A 43 -20.29 -19.67 0.94
CA VAL A 43 -21.18 -19.64 -0.21
C VAL A 43 -20.67 -20.54 -1.32
N GLU A 44 -21.61 -21.09 -2.07
CA GLU A 44 -21.33 -21.79 -3.33
C GLU A 44 -22.06 -21.05 -4.46
N LEU A 45 -21.28 -20.44 -5.34
CA LEU A 45 -21.76 -19.67 -6.49
C LEU A 45 -21.45 -20.46 -7.76
N HIS A 46 -22.38 -20.55 -8.71
CA HIS A 46 -22.15 -21.35 -9.91
C HIS A 46 -22.73 -20.75 -11.18
N ARG A 47 -22.12 -21.09 -12.31
CA ARG A 47 -22.52 -20.71 -13.66
C ARG A 47 -22.12 -21.80 -14.67
N THR A 48 -22.93 -21.98 -15.71
CA THR A 48 -22.55 -22.82 -16.86
C THR A 48 -21.95 -21.98 -17.97
N PHE A 49 -21.00 -22.57 -18.71
CA PHE A 49 -20.38 -21.96 -19.87
C PHE A 49 -20.11 -23.03 -20.94
N ALA A 50 -20.03 -22.63 -22.20
CA ALA A 50 -19.76 -23.54 -23.31
C ALA A 50 -18.35 -23.33 -23.87
N VAL A 51 -17.67 -24.42 -24.22
CA VAL A 51 -16.40 -24.42 -24.91
C VAL A 51 -16.63 -24.89 -26.35
N ARG A 52 -16.15 -24.09 -27.31
CA ARG A 52 -16.22 -24.43 -28.74
C ARG A 52 -15.09 -25.38 -29.14
N ARG A 53 -15.25 -26.02 -30.31
CA ARG A 53 -14.17 -26.80 -30.93
C ARG A 53 -12.94 -25.92 -31.21
N GLY A 54 -11.75 -26.50 -31.07
CA GLY A 54 -10.48 -25.82 -31.37
C GLY A 54 -9.96 -24.93 -30.25
N LEU A 55 -10.28 -25.25 -28.98
CA LEU A 55 -9.68 -24.59 -27.82
C LEU A 55 -8.17 -24.87 -27.79
N ALA A 56 -7.37 -23.82 -27.88
CA ALA A 56 -5.91 -23.90 -27.84
C ALA A 56 -5.37 -23.76 -26.41
N ARG A 57 -5.97 -22.87 -25.61
CA ARG A 57 -5.57 -22.60 -24.22
C ARG A 57 -6.74 -22.08 -23.39
N ALA A 58 -6.83 -22.54 -22.14
CA ALA A 58 -7.74 -21.98 -21.15
C ALA A 58 -6.95 -21.48 -19.94
N GLU A 59 -7.17 -20.23 -19.53
CA GLU A 59 -6.52 -19.60 -18.38
C GLU A 59 -7.58 -19.15 -17.38
N LEU A 60 -7.51 -19.63 -16.14
CA LEU A 60 -8.42 -19.25 -15.06
C LEU A 60 -7.68 -18.39 -14.05
N SER A 61 -8.22 -17.21 -13.78
CA SER A 61 -7.77 -16.30 -12.73
C SER A 61 -8.86 -16.13 -11.66
N GLY A 62 -8.47 -16.07 -10.38
CA GLY A 62 -9.39 -15.89 -9.26
C GLY A 62 -8.85 -14.96 -8.17
N LEU A 63 -9.78 -14.28 -7.50
CA LEU A 63 -9.60 -13.43 -6.33
C LEU A 63 -10.64 -13.79 -5.28
N ALA A 64 -10.29 -13.60 -4.01
CA ALA A 64 -11.19 -13.77 -2.89
C ALA A 64 -10.85 -12.75 -1.80
N ASP A 65 -11.84 -12.31 -1.05
CA ASP A 65 -11.59 -11.54 0.18
C ASP A 65 -10.73 -12.38 1.15
N ASP A 66 -11.25 -13.54 1.54
CA ASP A 66 -10.58 -14.48 2.44
C ASP A 66 -10.23 -15.82 1.76
N GLN A 67 -11.21 -16.56 1.24
CA GLN A 67 -10.96 -17.82 0.54
C GLN A 67 -11.94 -18.10 -0.60
N LEU A 68 -11.43 -18.71 -1.66
CA LEU A 68 -12.12 -19.18 -2.85
C LEU A 68 -11.46 -20.47 -3.34
N VAL A 69 -12.28 -21.48 -3.62
CA VAL A 69 -11.92 -22.65 -4.41
C VAL A 69 -12.82 -22.66 -5.64
N VAL A 70 -12.23 -22.70 -6.83
CA VAL A 70 -12.95 -22.81 -8.10
C VAL A 70 -12.88 -24.24 -8.60
N LEU A 71 -14.05 -24.82 -8.85
CA LEU A 71 -14.21 -26.12 -9.47
C LEU A 71 -14.75 -25.97 -10.89
N ILE A 72 -14.25 -26.79 -11.81
CA ILE A 72 -14.83 -27.00 -13.14
C ILE A 72 -15.17 -28.48 -13.24
N ASP A 73 -16.44 -28.80 -13.51
CA ASP A 73 -16.98 -30.16 -13.54
C ASP A 73 -16.56 -31.00 -12.32
N ASP A 74 -16.79 -30.44 -11.14
CA ASP A 74 -16.48 -31.02 -9.82
C ASP A 74 -14.98 -31.28 -9.54
N ARG A 75 -14.09 -30.85 -10.42
CA ARG A 75 -12.63 -30.88 -10.19
C ARG A 75 -12.15 -29.53 -9.69
N SER A 76 -11.43 -29.51 -8.57
CA SER A 76 -10.79 -28.29 -8.06
C SER A 76 -9.67 -27.85 -9.00
N VAL A 77 -9.78 -26.65 -9.56
CA VAL A 77 -8.84 -26.10 -10.54
C VAL A 77 -8.00 -24.97 -9.95
N LEU A 78 -8.61 -24.09 -9.16
CA LEU A 78 -7.95 -22.91 -8.59
C LEU A 78 -8.31 -22.72 -7.11
N THR A 79 -7.37 -22.24 -6.32
CA THR A 79 -7.61 -21.74 -4.96
C THR A 79 -7.02 -20.33 -4.87
N ALA A 80 -7.84 -19.36 -4.47
CA ALA A 80 -7.44 -17.97 -4.25
C ALA A 80 -7.94 -17.51 -2.89
N THR A 81 -7.20 -16.63 -2.25
CA THR A 81 -7.44 -16.22 -0.85
C THR A 81 -6.94 -14.80 -0.58
N GLN A 82 -6.68 -14.08 -1.65
CA GLN A 82 -6.18 -12.72 -1.61
C GLN A 82 -7.00 -11.93 -2.59
N TRP A 83 -7.40 -10.75 -2.16
CA TRP A 83 -8.16 -9.84 -3.00
C TRP A 83 -7.24 -8.98 -3.85
N SER A 84 -6.01 -8.77 -3.38
CA SER A 84 -5.07 -7.80 -3.94
C SER A 84 -4.20 -8.36 -5.08
N ARG A 85 -4.35 -9.64 -5.45
CA ARG A 85 -3.50 -10.26 -6.46
C ARG A 85 -4.19 -11.46 -7.11
N TRP A 86 -4.19 -11.47 -8.45
CA TRP A 86 -4.71 -12.59 -9.22
C TRP A 86 -3.93 -13.87 -8.94
N THR A 87 -4.62 -14.91 -8.48
CA THR A 87 -4.13 -16.28 -8.66
C THR A 87 -4.52 -16.72 -10.06
N THR A 88 -3.58 -17.21 -10.86
CA THR A 88 -3.85 -17.63 -12.25
C THR A 88 -3.28 -19.02 -12.50
N VAL A 89 -4.06 -19.87 -13.16
CA VAL A 89 -3.68 -21.24 -13.55
C VAL A 89 -4.12 -21.53 -14.99
N ASP A 90 -3.36 -22.35 -15.71
CA ASP A 90 -3.82 -22.95 -16.96
C ASP A 90 -4.78 -24.11 -16.65
N VAL A 91 -5.93 -24.14 -17.33
CA VAL A 91 -6.94 -25.19 -17.13
C VAL A 91 -6.75 -26.29 -18.16
N GLU A 92 -6.32 -27.46 -17.69
CA GLU A 92 -6.13 -28.63 -18.54
C GLU A 92 -7.41 -29.48 -18.66
N GLY A 93 -7.58 -30.13 -19.81
CA GLY A 93 -8.63 -31.15 -20.00
C GLY A 93 -10.04 -30.63 -20.25
N LEU A 94 -10.23 -29.33 -20.52
CA LEU A 94 -11.48 -28.79 -21.07
C LEU A 94 -11.69 -29.30 -22.51
N THR A 95 -12.91 -29.78 -22.80
CA THR A 95 -13.27 -30.35 -24.12
C THR A 95 -14.41 -29.55 -24.74
N GLU A 96 -14.76 -29.83 -26.00
CA GLU A 96 -15.93 -29.17 -26.62
C GLU A 96 -17.22 -29.61 -25.90
N GLY A 97 -18.04 -28.65 -25.44
CA GLY A 97 -19.28 -28.94 -24.71
C GLY A 97 -19.67 -27.88 -23.68
N GLU A 98 -20.75 -28.14 -22.94
CA GLU A 98 -21.11 -27.35 -21.76
C GLU A 98 -20.36 -27.84 -20.52
N HIS A 99 -19.90 -26.89 -19.73
CA HIS A 99 -19.14 -27.08 -18.50
C HIS A 99 -19.76 -26.30 -17.36
N ARG A 100 -19.61 -26.79 -16.13
CA ARG A 100 -20.10 -26.12 -14.93
C ARG A 100 -18.94 -25.58 -14.11
N MET A 101 -18.95 -24.28 -13.85
CA MET A 101 -18.02 -23.64 -12.91
C MET A 101 -18.70 -23.40 -11.57
N VAL A 102 -18.00 -23.72 -10.49
CA VAL A 102 -18.45 -23.53 -9.10
C VAL A 102 -17.38 -22.80 -8.30
N CYS A 103 -17.72 -21.66 -7.73
CA CYS A 103 -16.92 -20.89 -6.80
C CYS A 103 -17.40 -21.19 -5.37
N ARG A 104 -16.61 -21.96 -4.61
CA ARG A 104 -16.80 -22.14 -3.17
C ARG A 104 -15.99 -21.08 -2.44
N ALA A 105 -16.65 -20.10 -1.88
CA ALA A 105 -15.99 -18.99 -1.21
C ALA A 105 -16.38 -18.94 0.27
N SER A 106 -15.46 -18.49 1.12
CA SER A 106 -15.73 -18.27 2.54
C SER A 106 -15.15 -16.95 3.00
N ASN A 107 -15.93 -16.25 3.81
CA ASN A 107 -15.54 -15.05 4.54
C ASN A 107 -15.19 -15.46 5.96
N LEU A 108 -13.97 -15.18 6.39
CA LEU A 108 -13.48 -15.41 7.73
C LEU A 108 -13.68 -14.16 8.60
N ASN A 109 -13.56 -12.95 8.03
CA ASN A 109 -13.77 -11.68 8.74
C ASN A 109 -14.27 -10.56 7.80
N GLY A 110 -15.38 -9.91 8.15
CA GLY A 110 -15.76 -8.63 7.53
C GLY A 110 -16.59 -8.78 6.25
N TYR A 111 -16.19 -8.13 5.16
CA TYR A 111 -16.88 -8.21 3.86
C TYR A 111 -16.58 -9.55 3.19
N ALA A 112 -17.26 -9.85 2.09
CA ALA A 112 -16.97 -11.05 1.32
C ALA A 112 -17.21 -10.79 -0.14
N GLY A 113 -16.24 -11.20 -0.95
CA GLY A 113 -16.35 -11.19 -2.38
C GLY A 113 -15.46 -12.28 -2.95
N CYS A 114 -15.91 -12.86 -4.04
CA CYS A 114 -15.01 -13.57 -4.94
C CYS A 114 -15.18 -13.03 -6.34
N ALA A 115 -14.09 -13.05 -7.10
CA ALA A 115 -14.10 -12.69 -8.51
C ALA A 115 -13.27 -13.67 -9.31
N VAL A 116 -13.78 -14.07 -10.49
CA VAL A 116 -13.12 -15.06 -11.35
C VAL A 116 -13.17 -14.60 -12.80
N ARG A 117 -12.11 -14.89 -13.54
CA ARG A 117 -11.99 -14.69 -14.98
C ARG A 117 -11.45 -15.97 -15.61
N LEU A 118 -12.20 -16.57 -16.53
CA LEU A 118 -11.74 -17.64 -17.39
C LEU A 118 -11.59 -17.11 -18.81
N ARG A 119 -10.36 -17.14 -19.36
CA ARG A 119 -10.08 -16.83 -20.76
C ARG A 119 -9.94 -18.12 -21.55
N LEU A 120 -10.68 -18.24 -22.64
CA LEU A 120 -10.64 -19.35 -23.59
C LEU A 120 -10.08 -18.83 -24.92
N LYS A 121 -8.85 -19.22 -25.24
CA LYS A 121 -8.18 -18.86 -26.49
C LYS A 121 -8.28 -20.03 -27.47
N TYR A 122 -8.79 -19.76 -28.66
CA TYR A 122 -9.00 -20.75 -29.71
C TYR A 122 -7.88 -20.70 -30.76
N GLU A 123 -7.72 -21.78 -31.52
CA GLU A 123 -6.70 -21.92 -32.58
C GLU A 123 -6.86 -20.88 -33.70
N ASP A 124 -8.08 -20.37 -33.91
CA ASP A 124 -8.38 -19.29 -34.87
C ASP A 124 -7.95 -17.89 -34.38
N GLY A 125 -7.40 -17.81 -33.15
CA GLY A 125 -6.96 -16.57 -32.51
C GLY A 125 -8.07 -15.83 -31.75
N SER A 126 -9.33 -16.30 -31.79
CA SER A 126 -10.40 -15.70 -31.01
C SER A 126 -10.24 -15.99 -29.51
N VAL A 127 -10.67 -15.03 -28.68
CA VAL A 127 -10.65 -15.15 -27.21
C VAL A 127 -12.06 -14.91 -26.68
N GLU A 128 -12.56 -15.86 -25.90
CA GLU A 128 -13.77 -15.71 -25.11
C GLU A 128 -13.41 -15.55 -23.64
N VAL A 129 -14.19 -14.75 -22.92
CA VAL A 129 -13.96 -14.50 -21.50
C VAL A 129 -15.26 -14.74 -20.73
N VAL A 130 -15.19 -15.61 -19.73
CA VAL A 130 -16.26 -15.83 -18.75
C VAL A 130 -15.82 -15.18 -17.44
N THR A 131 -16.67 -14.32 -16.88
CA THR A 131 -16.37 -13.62 -15.63
C THR A 131 -17.48 -13.75 -14.60
N THR A 132 -17.13 -13.46 -13.35
CA THR A 132 -18.11 -13.23 -12.28
C THR A 132 -18.93 -11.97 -12.55
N ASP A 133 -20.24 -12.09 -12.41
CA ASP A 133 -21.24 -11.03 -12.60
C ASP A 133 -22.56 -11.46 -11.90
N PRO A 134 -23.60 -10.60 -11.81
CA PRO A 134 -24.88 -10.95 -11.19
C PRO A 134 -25.68 -12.09 -11.84
N THR A 135 -25.22 -12.66 -12.96
CA THR A 135 -25.89 -13.81 -13.61
C THR A 135 -25.50 -15.16 -12.99
N TRP A 136 -24.52 -15.16 -12.08
CA TRP A 136 -24.16 -16.33 -11.27
C TRP A 136 -25.25 -16.65 -10.25
N ASN A 137 -25.37 -17.91 -9.85
CA ASN A 137 -26.41 -18.36 -8.90
C ASN A 137 -25.80 -18.86 -7.58
N ALA A 138 -26.38 -18.41 -6.46
CA ALA A 138 -26.17 -18.95 -5.11
C ALA A 138 -27.35 -19.86 -4.72
N ALA A 139 -27.23 -20.56 -3.59
CA ALA A 139 -28.33 -21.36 -3.03
C ALA A 139 -29.57 -20.51 -2.66
N THR A 140 -29.37 -19.22 -2.38
CA THR A 140 -30.40 -18.28 -1.91
C THR A 140 -31.01 -17.42 -3.03
N GLY A 141 -30.52 -17.53 -4.26
CA GLY A 141 -30.92 -16.68 -5.39
C GLY A 141 -29.76 -16.29 -6.31
N PRO A 142 -29.95 -15.34 -7.24
CA PRO A 142 -28.85 -14.81 -8.04
C PRO A 142 -27.79 -14.15 -7.17
N ALA A 143 -26.56 -14.14 -7.65
CA ALA A 143 -25.45 -13.51 -6.97
C ALA A 143 -25.63 -11.98 -6.94
N VAL A 144 -25.20 -11.37 -5.84
CA VAL A 144 -25.17 -9.93 -5.66
C VAL A 144 -23.79 -9.42 -6.06
N SER A 145 -23.73 -8.37 -6.88
CA SER A 145 -22.48 -7.70 -7.21
C SER A 145 -22.14 -6.61 -6.18
N HIS A 146 -20.88 -6.60 -5.79
CA HIS A 146 -20.26 -5.62 -4.90
C HIS A 146 -19.37 -4.63 -5.66
N GLY A 147 -19.43 -4.63 -7.00
CA GLY A 147 -18.63 -3.77 -7.86
C GLY A 147 -17.68 -4.56 -8.77
N LEU A 148 -17.03 -3.86 -9.70
CA LEU A 148 -16.01 -4.44 -10.57
C LEU A 148 -14.74 -4.75 -9.76
N VAL A 149 -13.96 -5.75 -10.17
CA VAL A 149 -12.57 -5.85 -9.75
C VAL A 149 -11.86 -4.57 -10.18
N GLY A 150 -11.04 -3.97 -9.30
CA GLY A 150 -10.60 -2.58 -9.49
C GLY A 150 -11.41 -1.55 -8.70
N SER A 151 -12.61 -1.92 -8.26
CA SER A 151 -13.46 -1.09 -7.41
C SER A 151 -13.46 -1.57 -5.97
N SER A 152 -13.88 -0.67 -5.08
CA SER A 152 -14.05 -0.96 -3.65
C SER A 152 -14.95 -2.18 -3.39
N PRO A 153 -14.79 -2.89 -2.25
CA PRO A 153 -13.83 -2.64 -1.15
C PRO A 153 -12.40 -3.12 -1.37
N TRP A 154 -12.11 -3.71 -2.53
CA TRP A 154 -10.86 -4.45 -2.77
C TRP A 154 -9.93 -3.83 -3.82
N GLY A 155 -10.19 -2.61 -4.30
CA GLY A 155 -9.27 -1.88 -5.18
C GLY A 155 -8.81 -2.64 -6.44
N ASP A 156 -7.68 -2.19 -7.01
CA ASP A 156 -7.06 -2.78 -8.22
C ASP A 156 -6.06 -3.87 -7.85
N PRO A 157 -6.30 -5.15 -8.23
CA PRO A 157 -5.39 -6.23 -7.91
C PRO A 157 -4.10 -6.13 -8.73
N VAL A 158 -2.98 -6.41 -8.07
CA VAL A 158 -1.67 -6.48 -8.71
C VAL A 158 -1.69 -7.55 -9.81
N GLY A 159 -1.32 -7.14 -11.02
CA GLY A 159 -1.26 -8.01 -12.20
C GLY A 159 -2.24 -7.63 -13.32
N GLU A 160 -3.18 -6.70 -13.11
CA GLU A 160 -3.80 -5.99 -14.23
C GLU A 160 -2.82 -4.93 -14.78
N ALA A 161 -2.86 -4.71 -16.09
CA ALA A 161 -1.83 -4.02 -16.88
C ALA A 161 -1.74 -2.49 -16.66
N GLY A 162 -1.90 -2.01 -15.42
CA GLY A 162 -1.64 -0.62 -15.05
C GLY A 162 -0.13 -0.35 -14.98
N ASP A 163 0.34 0.66 -15.71
CA ASP A 163 1.75 1.06 -15.66
C ASP A 163 2.01 2.03 -14.51
N TYR A 164 2.43 1.49 -13.37
CA TYR A 164 2.85 2.26 -12.18
C TYR A 164 3.91 3.32 -12.47
N TYR A 165 4.67 3.17 -13.56
CA TYR A 165 5.75 4.08 -13.94
C TYR A 165 5.37 5.02 -15.10
N GLN A 166 4.09 5.10 -15.48
CA GLN A 166 3.61 5.98 -16.56
C GLN A 166 4.02 7.45 -16.40
N TRP A 167 4.19 7.93 -15.17
CA TRP A 167 4.65 9.30 -14.90
C TRP A 167 6.02 9.61 -15.52
N LYS A 168 6.85 8.60 -15.81
CA LYS A 168 8.14 8.80 -16.49
C LYS A 168 7.95 9.32 -17.92
N ASP A 169 6.85 8.95 -18.57
CA ASP A 169 6.49 9.44 -19.91
C ASP A 169 6.26 10.97 -19.87
N ALA A 170 5.84 11.53 -18.72
CA ALA A 170 5.65 12.97 -18.53
C ALA A 170 6.97 13.77 -18.36
N LEU A 171 8.12 13.11 -18.11
CA LEU A 171 9.42 13.80 -18.02
C LEU A 171 9.88 14.34 -19.38
N GLU A 172 9.50 13.68 -20.47
CA GLU A 172 9.92 14.00 -21.84
C GLU A 172 8.88 14.85 -22.60
N SER A 173 7.65 14.96 -22.07
CA SER A 173 6.52 15.64 -22.70
C SER A 173 6.62 17.18 -22.73
N LYS A 174 6.26 17.81 -23.87
CA LYS A 174 6.18 19.28 -24.07
C LYS A 174 5.18 19.62 -25.20
N PRO A 175 3.88 19.31 -25.05
CA PRO A 175 3.03 19.85 -23.97
C PRO A 175 2.52 18.81 -22.97
N ALA A 176 1.79 19.26 -21.94
CA ALA A 176 0.98 18.38 -21.09
C ALA A 176 -0.04 17.60 -21.91
N GLU A 177 -0.50 16.49 -21.35
CA GLU A 177 -1.36 15.54 -22.02
C GLU A 177 -2.66 16.20 -22.56
N PRO A 178 -3.02 15.99 -23.83
CA PRO A 178 -4.23 16.58 -24.39
C PRO A 178 -5.49 16.06 -23.68
N ALA A 179 -6.46 16.94 -23.40
CA ALA A 179 -7.71 16.54 -22.74
C ALA A 179 -8.48 15.42 -23.48
N ALA A 180 -8.29 15.28 -24.79
CA ALA A 180 -8.93 14.25 -25.61
C ALA A 180 -8.46 12.81 -25.30
N SER A 181 -7.30 12.62 -24.64
CA SER A 181 -6.83 11.29 -24.22
C SER A 181 -7.29 10.91 -22.81
N ILE A 182 -7.88 11.85 -22.07
CA ILE A 182 -8.41 11.62 -20.73
C ILE A 182 -9.81 11.03 -20.85
N ARG A 183 -9.99 9.85 -20.26
CA ARG A 183 -11.32 9.25 -20.10
C ARG A 183 -11.93 9.78 -18.83
N VAL A 184 -13.19 10.20 -18.89
CA VAL A 184 -13.99 10.67 -17.75
C VAL A 184 -15.35 9.99 -17.79
N LEU A 185 -16.04 9.92 -16.65
CA LEU A 185 -17.43 9.45 -16.62
C LEU A 185 -18.29 10.15 -17.70
N PRO A 186 -19.29 9.45 -18.26
CA PRO A 186 -20.22 10.06 -19.21
C PRO A 186 -20.86 11.34 -18.66
N GLY A 187 -21.16 12.29 -19.55
CA GLY A 187 -21.76 13.57 -19.16
C GLY A 187 -20.80 14.59 -18.58
N PHE A 188 -19.49 14.36 -18.72
CA PHE A 188 -18.46 15.33 -18.37
C PHE A 188 -17.61 15.71 -19.59
N GLU A 189 -17.11 16.94 -19.57
CA GLU A 189 -16.14 17.47 -20.53
C GLU A 189 -14.86 17.84 -19.77
N VAL A 190 -13.72 17.44 -20.32
CA VAL A 190 -12.38 17.80 -19.81
C VAL A 190 -11.76 18.82 -20.74
N GLU A 191 -11.24 19.89 -20.17
CA GLU A 191 -10.55 20.97 -20.87
C GLU A 191 -9.14 21.13 -20.31
N LEU A 192 -8.11 21.06 -21.17
CA LEU A 192 -6.76 21.49 -20.82
C LEU A 192 -6.74 23.02 -20.83
N VAL A 193 -6.77 23.63 -19.64
CA VAL A 193 -6.75 25.08 -19.48
C VAL A 193 -5.39 25.63 -19.87
N ARG A 194 -4.31 24.97 -19.41
CA ARG A 194 -2.93 25.42 -19.67
C ARG A 194 -1.89 24.37 -19.31
N SER A 195 -0.81 24.31 -20.10
CA SER A 195 0.44 23.61 -19.75
C SER A 195 1.44 24.57 -19.11
N ALA A 196 2.17 24.09 -18.10
CA ALA A 196 3.28 24.83 -17.51
C ALA A 196 4.32 25.22 -18.57
N GLN A 197 4.81 26.45 -18.48
CA GLN A 197 5.80 27.02 -19.38
C GLN A 197 7.20 26.95 -18.76
N PRO A 198 8.27 27.10 -19.57
CA PRO A 198 9.63 27.17 -19.05
C PRO A 198 9.75 28.20 -17.91
N GLY A 199 10.25 27.77 -16.75
CA GLY A 199 10.41 28.59 -15.56
C GLY A 199 9.27 28.51 -14.53
N GLU A 200 8.16 27.83 -14.84
CA GLU A 200 7.02 27.67 -13.91
C GLU A 200 7.09 26.40 -13.07
N SER A 201 8.09 25.55 -13.31
CA SER A 201 8.33 24.30 -12.57
C SER A 201 7.13 23.35 -12.56
N SER A 202 7.16 22.35 -11.68
CA SER A 202 6.08 21.38 -11.54
C SER A 202 5.06 21.85 -10.51
N TRP A 203 3.79 21.76 -10.83
CA TRP A 203 2.69 22.19 -9.96
C TRP A 203 2.28 21.05 -9.03
N ILE A 204 2.29 21.34 -7.74
CA ILE A 204 2.09 20.35 -6.66
C ILE A 204 0.96 20.69 -5.71
N SER A 205 0.43 21.92 -5.77
CA SER A 205 -0.76 22.29 -5.00
C SER A 205 -1.62 23.32 -5.72
N LEU A 206 -2.90 23.35 -5.38
CA LEU A 206 -3.95 24.13 -6.04
C LEU A 206 -4.94 24.67 -5.01
N THR A 207 -5.26 25.96 -5.09
CA THR A 207 -6.44 26.51 -4.39
C THR A 207 -7.01 27.72 -5.13
N PHE A 208 -8.18 28.21 -4.70
CA PHE A 208 -8.75 29.46 -5.18
C PHE A 208 -8.60 30.57 -4.14
N ASP A 209 -8.22 31.76 -4.59
CA ASP A 209 -8.27 32.95 -3.76
C ASP A 209 -9.70 33.51 -3.64
N PRO A 210 -9.97 34.42 -2.68
CA PRO A 210 -11.31 34.97 -2.50
C PRO A 210 -11.87 35.74 -3.70
N GLN A 211 -11.04 36.05 -4.71
CA GLN A 211 -11.46 36.68 -5.96
C GLN A 211 -11.73 35.66 -7.08
N GLY A 212 -11.62 34.36 -6.80
CA GLY A 212 -11.84 33.29 -7.76
C GLY A 212 -10.68 33.07 -8.72
N ARG A 213 -9.48 33.56 -8.40
CA ARG A 213 -8.25 33.28 -9.16
C ARG A 213 -7.58 32.04 -8.58
N ILE A 214 -6.83 31.34 -9.41
CA ILE A 214 -6.16 30.10 -9.04
C ILE A 214 -4.80 30.42 -8.44
N LEU A 215 -4.46 29.80 -7.31
CA LEU A 215 -3.09 29.76 -6.77
C LEU A 215 -2.50 28.36 -6.99
N LEU A 216 -1.24 28.34 -7.42
CA LEU A 216 -0.47 27.12 -7.64
C LEU A 216 0.79 27.13 -6.79
N GLY A 217 1.02 26.06 -6.03
CA GLY A 217 2.31 25.78 -5.41
C GLY A 217 3.22 25.00 -6.35
N CYS A 218 4.49 25.39 -6.35
CA CYS A 218 5.45 24.89 -7.33
C CYS A 218 6.64 24.15 -6.68
N GLU A 219 7.06 23.06 -7.31
CA GLU A 219 8.24 22.26 -6.98
C GLU A 219 9.22 22.26 -8.17
N GLY A 220 10.51 22.51 -7.92
CA GLY A 220 11.52 22.51 -8.97
C GLY A 220 12.94 22.21 -8.47
N ARG A 221 13.75 21.60 -9.35
CA ARG A 221 15.14 21.19 -9.05
C ARG A 221 16.10 22.35 -8.79
N ASP A 222 15.78 23.55 -9.27
CA ASP A 222 16.60 24.75 -9.13
C ASP A 222 16.28 25.58 -7.86
N LYS A 223 15.39 25.06 -6.99
CA LYS A 223 14.97 25.66 -5.71
C LYS A 223 14.35 27.06 -5.81
N ARG A 224 13.90 27.53 -6.98
CA ARG A 224 13.42 28.92 -7.19
C ARG A 224 11.92 29.03 -7.48
N HIS A 225 11.07 28.34 -6.72
CA HIS A 225 9.63 28.39 -6.99
C HIS A 225 8.82 28.44 -5.70
N GLY A 226 8.04 29.52 -5.54
CA GLY A 226 7.05 29.71 -4.48
C GLY A 226 5.64 29.51 -5.05
N LEU A 227 4.82 30.55 -5.01
CA LEU A 227 3.43 30.54 -5.45
C LEU A 227 3.23 31.32 -6.75
N LEU A 228 2.49 30.73 -7.69
CA LEU A 228 1.97 31.39 -8.88
C LEU A 228 0.49 31.69 -8.72
N ARG A 229 0.03 32.79 -9.31
CA ARG A 229 -1.39 33.12 -9.45
C ARG A 229 -1.79 33.08 -10.92
N LEU A 230 -2.85 32.35 -11.21
CA LEU A 230 -3.49 32.22 -12.51
C LEU A 230 -4.83 32.95 -12.51
N THR A 231 -5.01 33.87 -13.45
CA THR A 231 -6.30 34.51 -13.71
C THR A 231 -6.87 33.95 -15.02
N LEU A 232 -8.02 33.28 -14.90
CA LEU A 232 -8.74 32.76 -16.05
C LEU A 232 -9.29 33.90 -16.92
N PRO A 233 -9.31 33.74 -18.25
CA PRO A 233 -9.79 34.76 -19.15
C PRO A 233 -11.30 34.97 -19.02
N LYS A 234 -11.77 36.21 -19.21
CA LYS A 234 -13.21 36.53 -19.20
C LYS A 234 -13.88 36.29 -20.54
N SER A 235 -13.09 36.18 -21.61
CA SER A 235 -13.55 35.89 -22.97
C SER A 235 -12.60 34.91 -23.66
N PRO A 236 -13.06 34.11 -24.64
CA PRO A 236 -12.20 33.15 -25.36
C PRO A 236 -11.00 33.77 -26.09
N GLN A 237 -11.00 35.09 -26.31
CA GLN A 237 -9.93 35.82 -26.99
C GLN A 237 -8.79 36.25 -26.03
N GLU A 238 -9.02 36.19 -24.72
CA GLU A 238 -8.01 36.53 -23.71
C GLU A 238 -7.16 35.31 -23.33
N ALA A 239 -5.87 35.53 -23.12
CA ALA A 239 -4.97 34.49 -22.62
C ALA A 239 -5.05 34.39 -21.09
N VAL A 240 -4.80 33.19 -20.55
CA VAL A 240 -4.60 32.99 -19.10
C VAL A 240 -3.40 33.82 -18.64
N ARG A 241 -3.61 34.70 -17.66
CA ARG A 241 -2.54 35.51 -17.06
C ARG A 241 -1.92 34.75 -15.90
N VAL A 242 -0.59 34.66 -15.89
CA VAL A 242 0.21 34.03 -14.82
C VAL A 242 1.13 35.06 -14.20
N GLU A 243 1.21 35.09 -12.87
CA GLU A 243 2.14 35.95 -12.15
C GLU A 243 2.68 35.30 -10.88
N PRO A 244 3.99 35.44 -10.58
CA PRO A 244 4.52 35.05 -9.29
C PRO A 244 3.99 35.99 -8.21
N VAL A 245 3.45 35.43 -7.14
CA VAL A 245 2.89 36.18 -5.99
C VAL A 245 3.66 35.97 -4.70
N GLU A 246 4.49 34.92 -4.63
CA GLU A 246 5.40 34.61 -3.54
C GLU A 246 6.55 33.77 -4.11
N GLU A 247 7.81 34.04 -3.77
CA GLU A 247 8.98 33.39 -4.39
C GLU A 247 9.95 32.78 -3.37
N THR A 248 9.69 32.96 -2.06
CA THR A 248 10.58 32.56 -0.97
C THR A 248 10.21 31.20 -0.39
N LEU A 249 8.95 30.78 -0.46
CA LEU A 249 8.50 29.47 -0.03
C LEU A 249 9.15 28.37 -0.88
N ARG A 250 9.27 27.19 -0.27
CA ARG A 250 9.96 26.03 -0.85
C ARG A 250 9.09 24.80 -0.70
N GLU A 251 8.68 24.23 -1.83
CA GLU A 251 7.63 23.20 -1.91
C GLU A 251 6.40 23.59 -1.08
N PRO A 252 5.71 24.70 -1.44
CA PRO A 252 4.45 25.04 -0.82
C PRO A 252 3.41 23.97 -1.16
N ARG A 253 3.19 23.02 -0.25
CA ARG A 253 2.14 22.00 -0.34
C ARG A 253 0.83 22.62 0.13
N GLY A 254 0.06 21.95 1.00
CA GLY A 254 -1.30 22.35 1.39
C GLY A 254 -1.52 23.86 1.48
N LEU A 255 -2.56 24.32 0.79
CA LEU A 255 -2.94 25.73 0.65
C LEU A 255 -4.40 25.90 1.11
N ALA A 256 -4.64 26.78 2.06
CA ALA A 256 -6.01 27.15 2.41
C ALA A 256 -6.10 28.61 2.85
N PHE A 257 -7.15 29.29 2.39
CA PHE A 257 -7.50 30.60 2.90
C PHE A 257 -8.27 30.49 4.21
N GLY A 258 -7.83 31.27 5.20
CA GLY A 258 -8.51 31.38 6.48
C GLY A 258 -9.67 32.38 6.44
N PRO A 259 -10.53 32.35 7.47
CA PRO A 259 -11.63 33.32 7.63
C PRO A 259 -11.12 34.76 7.82
N ASP A 260 -9.85 34.94 8.18
CA ASP A 260 -9.18 36.24 8.29
C ASP A 260 -8.68 36.78 6.94
N GLY A 261 -8.89 36.03 5.84
CA GLY A 261 -8.45 36.40 4.50
C GLY A 261 -6.97 36.09 4.19
N SER A 262 -6.23 35.53 5.13
CA SER A 262 -4.82 35.14 4.93
C SER A 262 -4.71 33.78 4.25
N LEU A 263 -3.61 33.56 3.54
CA LEU A 263 -3.26 32.24 3.01
C LEU A 263 -2.41 31.48 4.03
N TYR A 264 -2.82 30.26 4.38
CA TYR A 264 -2.02 29.34 5.19
C TYR A 264 -1.37 28.32 4.27
N VAL A 265 -0.07 28.07 4.49
CA VAL A 265 0.74 27.22 3.61
C VAL A 265 1.61 26.27 4.43
N ASN A 266 1.54 24.98 4.10
CA ASN A 266 2.55 24.01 4.51
C ASN A 266 3.79 24.13 3.61
N ALA A 267 4.80 24.86 4.08
CA ALA A 267 6.05 25.05 3.35
C ALA A 267 6.99 23.88 3.65
N ASN A 268 6.90 22.82 2.85
CA ASN A 268 7.46 21.50 3.20
C ASN A 268 8.98 21.54 3.39
N ASN A 269 9.72 22.08 2.43
CA ASN A 269 11.18 22.21 2.50
C ASN A 269 11.66 23.32 3.45
N ALA A 270 10.77 24.23 3.85
CA ALA A 270 11.05 25.20 4.90
C ALA A 270 10.76 24.64 6.31
N HIS A 271 10.22 23.42 6.40
CA HIS A 271 9.89 22.72 7.65
C HIS A 271 8.92 23.50 8.56
N THR A 272 8.01 24.28 7.99
CA THR A 272 7.14 25.17 8.78
C THR A 272 5.77 25.34 8.15
N LEU A 273 4.76 25.51 9.01
CA LEU A 273 3.50 26.14 8.62
C LEU A 273 3.71 27.65 8.60
N VAL A 274 3.21 28.34 7.58
CA VAL A 274 3.29 29.80 7.46
C VAL A 274 1.91 30.41 7.24
N ARG A 275 1.78 31.67 7.65
CA ARG A 275 0.71 32.57 7.25
C ARG A 275 1.28 33.60 6.27
N ALA A 276 0.71 33.67 5.08
CA ALA A 276 1.09 34.56 4.00
C ALA A 276 0.00 35.61 3.76
N GLU A 277 0.41 36.88 3.71
CA GLU A 277 -0.48 38.04 3.69
C GLU A 277 -0.02 39.05 2.64
N ASP A 278 -0.99 39.70 1.98
CA ASP A 278 -0.78 40.88 1.12
C ASP A 278 -0.90 42.15 1.96
N ALA A 279 0.09 42.36 2.83
CA ALA A 279 0.12 43.43 3.81
C ALA A 279 0.20 44.81 3.15
N ALA A 280 0.88 44.92 2.01
CA ALA A 280 0.97 46.16 1.23
C ALA A 280 -0.21 46.39 0.27
N SER A 281 -1.17 45.44 0.16
CA SER A 281 -2.29 45.50 -0.80
C SER A 281 -1.83 45.68 -2.26
N GLN A 282 -0.72 45.03 -2.62
CA GLN A 282 -0.11 45.07 -3.95
C GLN A 282 -0.47 43.83 -4.79
N GLY A 283 -1.33 42.96 -4.27
CA GLY A 283 -1.69 41.69 -4.89
C GLY A 283 -0.58 40.65 -4.80
N ARG A 284 0.39 40.79 -3.89
CA ARG A 284 1.48 39.83 -3.64
C ARG A 284 1.52 39.46 -2.17
N PHE A 285 1.98 38.26 -1.83
CA PHE A 285 2.17 37.86 -0.44
C PHE A 285 3.52 38.36 0.08
N ASP A 286 3.57 39.64 0.46
CA ASP A 286 4.79 40.34 0.89
C ASP A 286 5.15 40.11 2.36
N ARG A 287 4.19 39.63 3.18
CA ARG A 287 4.44 39.20 4.56
C ARG A 287 4.21 37.70 4.72
N VAL A 288 5.28 36.96 4.97
CA VAL A 288 5.26 35.52 5.28
C VAL A 288 5.71 35.32 6.71
N THR A 289 4.77 34.95 7.58
CA THR A 289 5.00 34.76 9.02
C THR A 289 5.04 33.27 9.35
N PRO A 290 6.18 32.71 9.80
CA PRO A 290 6.24 31.35 10.31
C PRO A 290 5.35 31.22 11.56
N LEU A 291 4.50 30.19 11.60
CA LEU A 291 3.61 29.93 12.72
C LEU A 291 4.21 28.90 13.67
N ARG A 292 4.51 27.70 13.16
CA ARG A 292 5.18 26.66 13.95
C ARG A 292 6.05 25.79 13.05
N LYS A 293 7.28 25.59 13.50
CA LYS A 293 8.26 24.72 12.85
C LYS A 293 8.03 23.28 13.30
N SER A 294 8.05 22.34 12.37
CA SER A 294 8.03 20.90 12.66
C SER A 294 9.32 20.27 12.12
N PRO A 295 10.14 19.58 12.94
CA PRO A 295 11.36 18.92 12.46
C PRO A 295 11.05 17.66 11.63
N GLY A 296 12.08 17.02 11.06
CA GLY A 296 11.93 15.77 10.30
C GLY A 296 12.16 15.92 8.79
N GLY A 297 11.90 14.85 8.03
CA GLY A 297 12.16 14.78 6.59
C GLY A 297 11.15 15.55 5.73
N VAL A 298 11.37 15.52 4.42
CA VAL A 298 10.58 16.24 3.39
C VAL A 298 9.91 15.31 2.37
N GLY A 299 10.26 14.01 2.36
CA GLY A 299 9.64 13.01 1.49
C GLY A 299 8.18 12.80 1.87
N HIS A 300 7.95 12.08 2.97
CA HIS A 300 6.63 11.99 3.60
C HIS A 300 6.41 13.23 4.49
N GLY A 301 6.14 14.34 3.81
CA GLY A 301 6.32 15.69 4.33
C GLY A 301 5.10 16.31 5.02
N ARG A 302 5.12 17.64 5.10
CA ARG A 302 3.96 18.44 5.53
C ARG A 302 3.04 18.58 4.33
N ASN A 303 1.96 17.79 4.30
CA ASN A 303 1.12 17.64 3.12
C ASN A 303 -0.01 18.69 3.16
N ASN A 304 -1.28 18.28 3.16
CA ASN A 304 -2.40 19.21 3.03
C ASN A 304 -2.81 19.89 4.35
N LEU A 305 -3.61 20.96 4.24
CA LEU A 305 -4.30 21.64 5.32
C LEU A 305 -5.70 22.10 4.87
N THR A 306 -6.64 22.16 5.80
CA THR A 306 -8.01 22.63 5.52
C THR A 306 -8.63 23.25 6.78
N PHE A 307 -9.61 24.12 6.60
CA PHE A 307 -10.41 24.64 7.71
C PHE A 307 -11.61 23.73 7.97
N GLY A 308 -11.79 23.33 9.22
CA GLY A 308 -12.92 22.53 9.64
C GLY A 308 -14.21 23.34 9.83
N PRO A 309 -15.36 22.65 9.97
CA PRO A 309 -16.64 23.30 10.27
C PRO A 309 -16.68 24.01 11.63
N ASP A 310 -15.72 23.69 12.51
CA ASP A 310 -15.50 24.35 13.80
C ASP A 310 -14.65 25.63 13.69
N GLY A 311 -14.21 26.00 12.48
CA GLY A 311 -13.35 27.14 12.21
C GLY A 311 -11.87 26.93 12.54
N ALA A 312 -11.47 25.75 13.00
CA ALA A 312 -10.07 25.43 13.28
C ALA A 312 -9.32 25.05 11.99
N LEU A 313 -8.01 25.30 11.96
CA LEU A 313 -7.14 24.84 10.91
C LEU A 313 -6.63 23.44 11.24
N TYR A 314 -6.75 22.52 10.28
CA TYR A 314 -6.27 21.15 10.35
C TYR A 314 -5.09 21.00 9.38
N SER A 315 -4.00 20.39 9.83
CA SER A 315 -2.79 20.14 9.03
C SER A 315 -2.36 18.68 9.15
N ILE A 316 -2.25 17.99 8.03
CA ILE A 316 -1.91 16.57 7.96
C ILE A 316 -0.45 16.37 7.53
N HIS A 317 0.27 15.50 8.23
CA HIS A 317 1.70 15.27 8.02
C HIS A 317 2.02 13.78 7.85
N GLY A 318 3.02 13.48 7.01
CA GLY A 318 3.61 12.14 6.87
C GLY A 318 4.51 11.72 8.02
N ASN A 319 4.94 10.45 8.01
CA ASN A 319 5.74 9.81 9.05
C ASN A 319 7.18 10.30 9.15
N ASP A 320 7.67 11.06 8.15
CA ASP A 320 8.97 11.73 8.26
C ASP A 320 8.89 13.01 9.09
N VAL A 321 7.69 13.59 9.27
CA VAL A 321 7.49 14.80 10.05
C VAL A 321 7.39 14.44 11.53
N ARG A 322 8.21 15.11 12.34
CA ARG A 322 8.20 14.95 13.79
C ARG A 322 7.42 16.08 14.44
N LEU A 323 6.87 15.80 15.62
CA LEU A 323 6.32 16.83 16.47
C LEU A 323 7.41 17.85 16.84
N PRO A 324 7.03 19.13 17.04
CA PRO A 324 7.92 20.15 17.58
C PRO A 324 8.57 19.72 18.90
N GLU A 325 9.81 20.14 19.16
CA GLU A 325 10.54 19.78 20.39
C GLU A 325 9.86 20.32 21.67
N ASP A 326 9.07 21.38 21.53
CA ASP A 326 8.31 22.02 22.61
C ASP A 326 6.87 21.48 22.76
N PHE A 327 6.50 20.44 21.99
CA PHE A 327 5.16 19.84 22.03
C PHE A 327 4.87 19.21 23.40
N ARG A 328 3.72 19.54 23.99
CA ARG A 328 3.37 19.13 25.36
C ARG A 328 2.42 17.95 25.35
N ALA A 329 2.55 17.03 26.32
CA ALA A 329 1.64 15.88 26.40
C ALA A 329 0.15 16.28 26.53
N ALA A 330 -0.14 17.41 27.21
CA ALA A 330 -1.50 17.96 27.33
C ALA A 330 -2.09 18.46 26.00
N GLU A 331 -1.27 18.65 24.97
CA GLU A 331 -1.69 18.98 23.60
C GLU A 331 -2.13 17.72 22.82
N SER A 332 -1.98 16.53 23.38
CA SER A 332 -2.25 15.28 22.68
C SER A 332 -3.60 14.67 23.06
N ARG A 333 -4.42 14.39 22.05
CA ARG A 333 -5.56 13.47 22.15
C ARG A 333 -5.16 12.02 21.88
N VAL A 334 -3.94 11.82 21.40
CA VAL A 334 -3.35 10.53 21.06
C VAL A 334 -2.47 10.07 22.22
N ILE A 335 -2.84 8.97 22.85
CA ILE A 335 -2.13 8.40 24.01
C ILE A 335 -1.76 6.94 23.77
N HIS A 336 -0.73 6.48 24.48
CA HIS A 336 -0.26 5.09 24.48
C HIS A 336 0.05 4.54 23.07
N GLN A 337 0.78 5.32 22.28
CA GLN A 337 1.20 4.92 20.93
C GLN A 337 2.48 4.08 20.91
N GLU A 338 2.98 3.58 22.05
CA GLU A 338 4.13 2.67 22.05
C GLU A 338 3.92 1.49 21.10
N ASN A 339 5.01 0.82 20.68
CA ASN A 339 4.87 -0.35 19.80
C ASN A 339 4.06 -1.47 20.46
N ASP A 340 4.14 -1.63 21.79
CA ASP A 340 3.52 -2.71 22.57
C ASP A 340 3.67 -4.08 21.89
N ARG A 341 4.92 -4.35 21.51
CA ARG A 341 5.29 -5.48 20.67
C ARG A 341 6.06 -6.50 21.48
N LEU A 342 5.48 -7.69 21.64
CA LEU A 342 6.09 -8.78 22.40
C LEU A 342 7.38 -9.29 21.77
N LEU A 343 7.39 -9.47 20.46
CA LEU A 343 8.49 -10.12 19.74
C LEU A 343 9.32 -9.08 18.98
N ALA A 344 10.50 -8.76 19.49
CA ALA A 344 11.42 -7.84 18.83
C ALA A 344 11.91 -8.38 17.46
N CYS A 345 12.32 -7.49 16.58
CA CYS A 345 12.90 -7.85 15.29
C CYS A 345 14.13 -6.99 15.00
N ARG A 346 15.30 -7.63 15.00
CA ARG A 346 16.59 -6.93 14.85
C ARG A 346 16.81 -6.37 13.45
N TRP A 347 16.14 -6.94 12.46
CA TRP A 347 16.29 -6.56 11.06
C TRP A 347 15.27 -5.51 10.59
N ASP A 348 14.39 -5.02 11.48
CA ASP A 348 13.53 -3.85 11.17
C ASP A 348 14.35 -2.59 10.83
N ARG A 349 15.61 -2.52 11.28
CA ARG A 349 16.54 -1.45 10.93
C ARG A 349 17.00 -1.45 9.47
N PHE A 350 16.73 -2.54 8.74
CA PHE A 350 17.05 -2.70 7.32
C PHE A 350 15.81 -2.60 6.42
N LEU A 351 14.62 -2.50 7.02
CA LEU A 351 13.39 -2.27 6.30
C LEU A 351 13.21 -0.79 6.01
N PHE A 352 12.35 -0.48 5.04
CA PHE A 352 12.02 0.90 4.69
C PHE A 352 11.42 1.67 5.89
N ASP A 353 11.56 3.01 5.87
CA ASP A 353 11.11 3.92 6.93
C ASP A 353 11.65 3.57 8.35
N TYR A 354 12.87 3.02 8.43
CA TYR A 354 13.52 2.66 9.69
C TYR A 354 13.64 3.80 10.71
N ALA A 355 13.57 5.06 10.26
CA ALA A 355 13.71 6.26 11.10
C ALA A 355 12.37 6.82 11.58
N ALA A 356 11.24 6.20 11.23
CA ALA A 356 9.92 6.66 11.63
C ALA A 356 9.79 6.70 13.16
N LYS A 357 9.41 7.85 13.71
CA LYS A 357 9.18 8.05 15.14
C LYS A 357 7.69 8.19 15.42
N LEU A 358 7.25 7.69 16.57
CA LEU A 358 5.86 7.78 16.99
C LEU A 358 5.60 9.10 17.72
N PRO A 359 4.46 9.77 17.48
CA PRO A 359 3.39 9.40 16.55
C PRO A 359 3.81 9.58 15.08
N ALA A 360 3.80 8.48 14.31
CA ALA A 360 4.20 8.48 12.92
C ALA A 360 2.98 8.81 12.07
N GLY A 361 3.11 9.81 11.19
CA GLY A 361 2.05 10.36 10.37
C GLY A 361 0.91 10.88 11.24
N HIS A 362 0.66 12.18 11.23
CA HIS A 362 -0.20 12.77 12.26
C HIS A 362 -1.00 13.98 11.78
N LEU A 363 -2.13 14.18 12.45
CA LEU A 363 -3.03 15.30 12.23
C LEU A 363 -2.93 16.29 13.38
N ILE A 364 -2.63 17.54 13.04
CA ILE A 364 -2.63 18.67 13.96
C ILE A 364 -3.88 19.52 13.72
N ARG A 365 -4.52 19.97 14.81
CA ARG A 365 -5.59 20.97 14.80
C ARG A 365 -5.13 22.21 15.57
N THR A 366 -5.42 23.41 15.05
CA THR A 366 -5.15 24.68 15.73
C THR A 366 -6.32 25.65 15.59
N THR A 367 -6.82 26.16 16.71
CA THR A 367 -7.81 27.26 16.72
C THR A 367 -7.16 28.63 16.79
N ASP A 368 -5.94 28.69 17.30
CA ASP A 368 -5.10 29.88 17.37
C ASP A 368 -3.65 29.41 17.19
N PRO A 369 -3.01 29.68 16.04
CA PRO A 369 -1.64 29.27 15.79
C PRO A 369 -0.62 29.79 16.79
N ALA A 370 -0.93 30.84 17.57
CA ALA A 370 -0.05 31.35 18.61
C ALA A 370 -0.12 30.55 19.92
N THR A 371 -1.24 29.90 20.22
CA THR A 371 -1.49 29.36 21.58
C THR A 371 -2.08 27.96 21.63
N SER A 372 -2.67 27.46 20.54
CA SER A 372 -3.42 26.20 20.52
C SER A 372 -2.93 25.28 19.42
N TRP A 373 -2.47 24.10 19.81
CA TRP A 373 -2.01 23.06 18.91
C TRP A 373 -2.39 21.72 19.50
N GLU A 374 -3.23 20.97 18.82
CA GLU A 374 -3.75 19.70 19.30
C GLU A 374 -3.35 18.58 18.35
N LEU A 375 -2.69 17.55 18.87
CA LEU A 375 -2.51 16.30 18.13
C LEU A 375 -3.81 15.49 18.18
N MET A 376 -4.51 15.43 17.06
CA MET A 376 -5.85 14.84 16.96
C MET A 376 -5.80 13.33 16.74
N ALA A 377 -4.90 12.87 15.88
CA ALA A 377 -4.79 11.49 15.42
C ALA A 377 -3.36 11.19 14.93
N GLY A 378 -2.96 9.92 14.92
CA GLY A 378 -1.67 9.49 14.39
C GLY A 378 -1.67 8.05 13.90
N GLY A 379 -0.49 7.49 13.60
CA GLY A 379 -0.37 6.11 13.10
C GLY A 379 -0.69 6.00 11.61
N PHE A 380 -0.39 7.04 10.84
CA PHE A 380 -0.44 7.00 9.38
C PHE A 380 0.97 6.87 8.80
N ARG A 381 1.08 6.45 7.53
CA ARG A 381 2.36 6.52 6.81
C ARG A 381 2.53 7.90 6.21
N ASN A 382 1.85 8.14 5.10
CA ASN A 382 1.94 9.39 4.36
C ASN A 382 0.54 9.81 3.91
N PRO A 383 -0.30 10.25 4.86
CA PRO A 383 -1.61 10.81 4.57
C PRO A 383 -1.41 12.15 3.85
N TYR A 384 -1.88 12.24 2.60
CA TYR A 384 -1.60 13.41 1.76
C TYR A 384 -2.68 14.48 1.89
N GLY A 385 -3.90 14.18 1.46
CA GLY A 385 -5.04 15.10 1.49
C GLY A 385 -5.91 14.96 2.73
N ILE A 386 -6.61 16.03 3.11
CA ILE A 386 -7.67 16.00 4.13
C ILE A 386 -8.86 16.88 3.72
N ASP A 387 -10.07 16.39 3.95
CA ASP A 387 -11.29 17.19 3.76
C ASP A 387 -12.47 16.69 4.60
N PHE A 388 -13.44 17.58 4.83
CA PHE A 388 -14.63 17.29 5.63
C PHE A 388 -15.82 16.94 4.75
N ASN A 389 -16.54 15.90 5.14
CA ASN A 389 -17.83 15.58 4.54
C ASN A 389 -18.94 16.54 5.04
N PRO A 390 -20.16 16.50 4.47
CA PRO A 390 -21.29 17.32 4.91
C PRO A 390 -21.73 17.11 6.38
N ASP A 391 -21.43 15.95 6.96
CA ASP A 391 -21.74 15.67 8.37
C ASP A 391 -20.72 16.30 9.33
N GLY A 392 -19.64 16.89 8.81
CA GLY A 392 -18.52 17.44 9.59
C GLY A 392 -17.51 16.39 10.05
N GLU A 393 -17.45 15.24 9.38
CA GLU A 393 -16.48 14.18 9.62
C GLU A 393 -15.28 14.32 8.68
N LEU A 394 -14.07 14.10 9.22
CA LEU A 394 -12.81 14.31 8.50
C LEU A 394 -12.34 13.02 7.85
N PHE A 395 -11.83 13.11 6.62
CA PHE A 395 -11.23 11.98 5.91
C PHE A 395 -9.81 12.29 5.46
N THR A 396 -9.01 11.24 5.24
CA THR A 396 -7.69 11.34 4.61
C THR A 396 -7.43 10.16 3.68
N PHE A 397 -6.45 10.29 2.79
CA PHE A 397 -5.96 9.20 1.92
C PHE A 397 -4.47 8.94 2.20
N ASP A 398 -4.19 7.79 2.81
CA ASP A 398 -2.90 7.37 3.38
C ASP A 398 -2.21 6.35 2.48
N ALA A 399 -0.92 6.57 2.22
CA ALA A 399 -0.11 5.75 1.31
C ALA A 399 0.16 4.33 1.86
N ASP A 400 0.26 3.36 0.95
CA ASP A 400 0.75 2.02 1.24
C ASP A 400 2.24 2.00 1.62
N ASN A 401 2.81 0.82 1.91
CA ASN A 401 4.25 0.59 1.80
C ASN A 401 4.50 -0.54 0.81
N GLU A 402 4.56 -0.20 -0.47
CA GLU A 402 4.66 -1.16 -1.57
C GLU A 402 5.89 -2.08 -1.46
N GLY A 403 6.91 -1.67 -0.70
CA GLY A 403 8.07 -2.49 -0.37
C GLY A 403 7.73 -3.75 0.42
N ASP A 404 6.72 -3.70 1.29
CA ASP A 404 6.30 -4.81 2.15
C ASP A 404 5.32 -5.76 1.47
N LEU A 405 4.89 -5.49 0.23
CA LEU A 405 3.91 -6.32 -0.49
C LEU A 405 4.30 -7.81 -0.42
N GLY A 406 3.32 -8.69 -0.12
CA GLY A 406 3.56 -10.13 0.04
C GLY A 406 4.07 -10.54 1.43
N THR A 407 4.12 -9.62 2.40
CA THR A 407 4.43 -9.90 3.81
C THR A 407 3.17 -9.70 4.69
N PRO A 408 3.08 -10.32 5.88
CA PRO A 408 1.93 -10.15 6.78
C PRO A 408 1.82 -8.74 7.40
N TRP A 409 2.85 -7.91 7.26
CA TRP A 409 2.87 -6.53 7.75
C TRP A 409 2.62 -5.48 6.64
N TYR A 410 2.34 -5.89 5.39
CA TYR A 410 1.91 -4.97 4.34
C TYR A 410 0.60 -4.26 4.70
N ARG A 411 0.49 -2.97 4.36
CA ARG A 411 -0.77 -2.22 4.36
C ARG A 411 -0.95 -1.54 3.01
N PRO A 412 -2.12 -1.66 2.37
CA PRO A 412 -2.44 -0.97 1.13
C PRO A 412 -2.74 0.51 1.36
N THR A 413 -2.84 1.27 0.27
CA THR A 413 -3.28 2.65 0.29
C THR A 413 -4.75 2.68 0.67
N ARG A 414 -5.14 3.63 1.52
CA ARG A 414 -6.44 3.58 2.19
C ARG A 414 -7.04 4.95 2.47
N VAL A 415 -8.36 5.04 2.31
CA VAL A 415 -9.17 6.15 2.80
C VAL A 415 -9.51 5.88 4.26
N ASN A 416 -9.19 6.82 5.14
CA ASN A 416 -9.46 6.72 6.57
C ASN A 416 -10.43 7.81 7.02
N HIS A 417 -11.45 7.44 7.78
CA HIS A 417 -12.25 8.36 8.57
C HIS A 417 -11.49 8.75 9.84
N VAL A 418 -11.15 10.02 10.00
CA VAL A 418 -10.23 10.52 11.02
C VAL A 418 -10.98 11.09 12.23
N VAL A 419 -10.87 10.40 13.36
CA VAL A 419 -11.53 10.78 14.63
C VAL A 419 -10.54 11.13 15.75
N SER A 420 -11.01 11.77 16.81
CA SER A 420 -10.17 12.17 17.95
C SER A 420 -9.58 10.95 18.67
N GLY A 421 -8.27 10.96 18.90
CA GLY A 421 -7.54 9.87 19.57
C GLY A 421 -7.27 8.67 18.67
N GLY A 422 -7.56 8.78 17.37
CA GLY A 422 -7.37 7.69 16.41
C GLY A 422 -5.91 7.30 16.20
N ASP A 423 -5.66 5.99 16.17
CA ASP A 423 -4.40 5.36 15.75
C ASP A 423 -4.69 4.45 14.54
N TYR A 424 -4.03 4.69 13.40
CA TYR A 424 -4.24 3.94 12.16
C TYR A 424 -3.17 2.86 11.92
N GLY A 425 -2.37 2.56 12.95
CA GLY A 425 -1.56 1.35 13.03
C GLY A 425 -0.20 1.39 12.34
N TRP A 426 0.16 2.49 11.67
CA TRP A 426 1.48 2.65 11.06
C TRP A 426 2.60 2.67 12.11
N ARG A 427 3.62 1.84 11.91
CA ARG A 427 4.82 1.65 12.75
C ARG A 427 6.00 1.24 11.86
N GLN A 428 7.21 1.27 12.40
CA GLN A 428 8.41 0.87 11.66
C GLN A 428 8.38 -0.63 11.30
N GLY A 429 8.63 -0.94 10.02
CA GLY A 429 8.95 -2.30 9.56
C GLY A 429 7.90 -3.35 9.98
N THR A 430 8.35 -4.44 10.60
CA THR A 430 7.44 -5.51 11.02
C THR A 430 6.59 -5.19 12.25
N ALA A 431 6.71 -3.99 12.83
CA ALA A 431 5.88 -3.55 13.95
C ALA A 431 4.50 -3.02 13.53
N MET A 432 4.22 -2.96 12.21
CA MET A 432 2.93 -2.54 11.67
C MET A 432 1.76 -3.26 12.32
N ARG A 433 0.80 -2.50 12.83
CA ARG A 433 -0.38 -3.08 13.49
C ARG A 433 -1.47 -3.40 12.46
N PRO A 434 -2.12 -4.57 12.54
CA PRO A 434 -3.24 -4.90 11.68
C PRO A 434 -4.48 -4.06 11.98
N THR A 435 -5.29 -3.83 10.94
CA THR A 435 -6.54 -3.08 11.04
C THR A 435 -7.59 -3.77 11.90
N TRP A 436 -7.43 -5.07 12.21
CA TRP A 436 -8.27 -5.81 13.14
C TRP A 436 -7.80 -5.71 14.61
N TYR A 437 -6.64 -5.10 14.91
CA TYR A 437 -6.25 -4.83 16.30
C TYR A 437 -7.22 -3.85 16.96
N PRO A 438 -7.76 -4.15 18.15
CA PRO A 438 -8.79 -3.33 18.80
C PRO A 438 -8.33 -1.92 19.20
N ASP A 439 -7.01 -1.73 19.35
CA ASP A 439 -6.36 -0.45 19.63
C ASP A 439 -5.97 0.35 18.36
N VAL A 440 -6.34 -0.15 17.18
CA VAL A 440 -6.21 0.53 15.88
C VAL A 440 -7.61 0.82 15.32
N LEU A 441 -7.78 1.87 14.53
CA LEU A 441 -9.01 2.12 13.77
C LEU A 441 -8.88 1.57 12.33
N PRO A 442 -9.94 0.93 11.80
CA PRO A 442 -9.90 0.36 10.46
C PRO A 442 -9.93 1.46 9.39
N ALA A 443 -9.44 1.11 8.19
CA ALA A 443 -9.68 1.91 7.00
C ALA A 443 -11.18 1.96 6.70
N THR A 444 -11.64 3.07 6.14
CA THR A 444 -12.98 3.17 5.54
C THR A 444 -13.02 2.42 4.22
N LEU A 445 -11.90 2.46 3.48
CA LEU A 445 -11.72 1.78 2.20
C LEU A 445 -10.24 1.56 1.91
N GLU A 446 -9.88 0.37 1.43
CA GLU A 446 -8.56 0.07 0.87
C GLU A 446 -8.63 0.14 -0.67
N ILE A 447 -7.69 0.86 -1.29
CA ILE A 447 -7.62 1.07 -2.75
C ILE A 447 -6.57 0.14 -3.39
N GLY A 448 -5.70 -0.47 -2.58
CA GLY A 448 -4.58 -1.28 -3.05
C GLY A 448 -3.32 -0.45 -3.21
N LYS A 449 -2.43 -0.86 -4.13
CA LYS A 449 -1.17 -0.16 -4.38
C LYS A 449 -1.44 1.08 -5.24
N THR A 450 -1.24 2.28 -4.70
CA THR A 450 -1.40 3.57 -5.40
C THR A 450 -0.55 4.66 -4.73
N SER A 451 -0.44 5.86 -5.34
CA SER A 451 0.26 7.01 -4.72
C SER A 451 -0.68 8.19 -4.46
N PRO A 452 -1.11 8.43 -3.20
CA PRO A 452 -1.96 9.57 -2.84
C PRO A 452 -1.31 10.92 -3.09
N THR A 453 -2.07 11.87 -3.65
CA THR A 453 -1.63 13.27 -3.80
C THR A 453 -2.65 14.33 -3.40
N ASP A 454 -3.96 14.07 -3.41
CA ASP A 454 -4.91 14.88 -2.65
C ASP A 454 -6.27 14.20 -2.48
N ILE A 455 -7.18 14.83 -1.71
CA ILE A 455 -8.60 14.53 -1.67
C ILE A 455 -9.47 15.81 -1.54
N LYS A 456 -10.67 15.80 -2.13
CA LYS A 456 -11.72 16.81 -1.85
C LYS A 456 -13.13 16.27 -2.00
N PHE A 457 -14.05 16.70 -1.14
CA PHE A 457 -15.46 16.43 -1.32
C PHE A 457 -16.07 17.31 -2.42
N GLY A 458 -16.96 16.72 -3.21
CA GLY A 458 -17.68 17.39 -4.31
C GLY A 458 -18.70 18.44 -3.89
N THR A 459 -18.76 18.82 -2.62
CA THR A 459 -19.85 19.63 -2.03
C THR A 459 -20.02 21.00 -2.70
N ARG A 460 -18.93 21.57 -3.21
CA ARG A 460 -18.90 22.85 -3.94
C ARG A 460 -19.10 22.73 -5.45
N SER A 461 -19.22 21.51 -5.97
CA SER A 461 -19.33 21.28 -7.41
C SER A 461 -20.71 21.66 -7.96
N GLY A 462 -20.76 21.91 -9.28
CA GLY A 462 -21.99 21.96 -10.08
C GLY A 462 -22.43 20.57 -10.56
N PHE A 463 -21.88 19.49 -9.99
CA PHE A 463 -22.10 18.12 -10.46
C PHE A 463 -23.44 17.56 -9.95
N PRO A 464 -23.90 16.40 -10.47
CA PRO A 464 -25.05 15.69 -9.93
C PRO A 464 -24.92 15.40 -8.43
N GLN A 465 -26.07 15.30 -7.74
CA GLN A 465 -26.11 15.15 -6.27
C GLN A 465 -25.24 14.01 -5.76
N ARG A 466 -25.26 12.86 -6.44
CA ARG A 466 -24.43 11.69 -6.11
C ARG A 466 -22.94 12.06 -5.96
N LEU A 467 -22.41 12.83 -6.90
CA LEU A 467 -21.00 13.24 -6.93
C LEU A 467 -20.70 14.42 -6.01
N LYS A 468 -21.71 15.22 -5.65
CA LYS A 468 -21.56 16.27 -4.62
C LYS A 468 -21.27 15.70 -3.24
N GLU A 469 -21.79 14.51 -2.96
CA GLU A 469 -21.59 13.79 -1.69
C GLU A 469 -20.37 12.86 -1.74
N SER A 470 -19.72 12.70 -2.90
CA SER A 470 -18.52 11.88 -3.05
C SER A 470 -17.25 12.62 -2.65
N LEU A 471 -16.28 11.87 -2.13
CA LEU A 471 -14.89 12.32 -2.00
C LEU A 471 -14.12 11.95 -3.26
N PHE A 472 -13.48 12.91 -3.89
CA PHE A 472 -12.56 12.68 -4.99
C PHE A 472 -11.17 12.46 -4.41
N ILE A 473 -10.50 11.37 -4.79
CA ILE A 473 -9.15 11.05 -4.35
C ILE A 473 -8.23 10.88 -5.57
N LEU A 474 -7.00 11.35 -5.45
CA LEU A 474 -6.02 11.34 -6.55
C LEU A 474 -5.03 10.18 -6.40
N ASP A 475 -4.86 9.42 -7.47
CA ASP A 475 -3.83 8.40 -7.62
C ASP A 475 -2.82 8.84 -8.68
N TRP A 476 -1.66 9.28 -8.20
CA TRP A 476 -0.57 9.78 -9.02
C TRP A 476 0.13 8.69 -9.84
N SER A 477 0.23 7.47 -9.31
CA SER A 477 0.98 6.39 -9.96
C SER A 477 0.28 5.87 -11.20
N TYR A 478 -1.04 5.71 -11.13
CA TYR A 478 -1.84 5.19 -12.24
C TYR A 478 -2.58 6.27 -13.02
N GLY A 479 -2.53 7.52 -12.55
CA GLY A 479 -3.13 8.67 -13.20
C GLY A 479 -4.64 8.61 -13.23
N LYS A 480 -5.22 8.34 -12.06
CA LYS A 480 -6.67 8.20 -11.85
C LYS A 480 -7.14 9.23 -10.82
N ILE A 481 -8.35 9.73 -11.01
CA ILE A 481 -9.13 10.34 -9.93
C ILE A 481 -10.31 9.42 -9.68
N HIS A 482 -10.47 8.96 -8.45
CA HIS A 482 -11.61 8.14 -8.04
C HIS A 482 -12.66 8.99 -7.35
N ALA A 483 -13.93 8.70 -7.58
CA ALA A 483 -15.04 9.20 -6.78
C ALA A 483 -15.44 8.14 -5.74
N ILE A 484 -15.38 8.52 -4.47
CA ILE A 484 -15.64 7.65 -3.31
C ILE A 484 -17.02 8.00 -2.74
N ARG A 485 -17.93 7.04 -2.74
CA ARG A 485 -19.25 7.14 -2.13
C ARG A 485 -19.20 6.55 -0.73
N PHE A 486 -19.71 7.27 0.25
CA PHE A 486 -19.80 6.80 1.64
C PHE A 486 -21.22 6.38 2.00
N GLU A 487 -21.31 5.34 2.81
CA GLU A 487 -22.53 4.89 3.44
C GLU A 487 -22.32 4.91 4.96
N PRO A 488 -23.13 5.68 5.72
CA PRO A 488 -23.06 5.68 7.18
C PRO A 488 -23.24 4.27 7.75
N ARG A 489 -22.35 3.88 8.68
CA ARG A 489 -22.47 2.63 9.43
C ARG A 489 -22.00 2.85 10.87
N GLY A 490 -22.97 2.84 11.78
CA GLY A 490 -22.71 3.21 13.17
C GLY A 490 -22.10 4.62 13.26
N ALA A 491 -21.10 4.79 14.11
CA ALA A 491 -20.39 6.03 14.34
C ALA A 491 -19.29 6.33 13.28
N SER A 492 -19.33 5.63 12.14
CA SER A 492 -18.40 5.78 11.02
C SER A 492 -19.09 5.51 9.68
N TYR A 493 -18.31 5.14 8.68
CA TYR A 493 -18.74 4.92 7.31
C TYR A 493 -18.09 3.65 6.75
N VAL A 494 -18.73 3.10 5.74
CA VAL A 494 -18.15 2.20 4.75
C VAL A 494 -18.20 2.91 3.40
N ALA A 495 -17.36 2.54 2.44
CA ALA A 495 -17.29 3.30 1.20
C ALA A 495 -17.03 2.46 -0.05
N THR A 496 -17.55 2.93 -1.19
CA THR A 496 -17.29 2.39 -2.52
C THR A 496 -16.52 3.37 -3.40
N ALA A 497 -15.68 2.89 -4.30
CA ALA A 497 -14.89 3.70 -5.24
C ALA A 497 -15.29 3.38 -6.68
N GLU A 498 -15.39 4.42 -7.50
CA GLU A 498 -15.42 4.30 -8.95
C GLU A 498 -14.32 5.19 -9.56
N THR A 499 -13.75 4.80 -10.70
CA THR A 499 -12.85 5.69 -11.45
C THR A 499 -13.68 6.81 -12.06
N PHE A 500 -13.45 8.05 -11.60
CA PHE A 500 -14.11 9.24 -12.13
C PHE A 500 -13.47 9.69 -13.44
N LEU A 501 -12.13 9.74 -13.47
CA LEU A 501 -11.36 9.96 -14.69
C LEU A 501 -10.00 9.28 -14.62
N GLU A 502 -9.42 9.01 -15.78
CA GLU A 502 -8.10 8.41 -15.94
C GLU A 502 -7.41 8.86 -17.23
N GLY A 503 -6.09 8.86 -17.24
CA GLY A 503 -5.29 9.17 -18.42
C GLY A 503 -3.86 8.64 -18.31
N ARG A 504 -3.10 8.74 -19.41
CA ARG A 504 -1.71 8.27 -19.47
C ARG A 504 -0.87 9.10 -20.46
N PRO A 505 0.22 9.76 -20.01
CA PRO A 505 0.56 10.00 -18.62
C PRO A 505 -0.42 11.00 -17.97
N LEU A 506 -0.78 10.79 -16.71
CA LEU A 506 -1.70 11.69 -15.98
C LEU A 506 -1.42 11.69 -14.48
N ASN A 507 -0.19 11.95 -14.10
CA ASN A 507 0.26 11.98 -12.72
C ASN A 507 -0.33 13.19 -11.95
N VAL A 508 -1.57 13.02 -11.48
CA VAL A 508 -2.40 14.04 -10.80
C VAL A 508 -1.79 14.45 -9.45
N THR A 509 -1.76 15.76 -9.16
CA THR A 509 -1.09 16.31 -7.96
C THR A 509 -1.99 17.02 -6.96
N ASP A 510 -3.00 17.74 -7.43
CA ASP A 510 -3.96 18.43 -6.54
C ASP A 510 -5.27 18.69 -7.29
N LEU A 511 -6.38 18.88 -6.57
CA LEU A 511 -7.66 19.26 -7.14
C LEU A 511 -8.43 20.24 -6.25
N GLU A 512 -9.24 21.10 -6.86
CA GLU A 512 -10.13 21.99 -6.15
C GLU A 512 -11.39 22.33 -6.98
N PHE A 513 -12.51 22.56 -6.30
CA PHE A 513 -13.74 23.02 -6.93
C PHE A 513 -13.77 24.54 -7.02
N GLY A 514 -13.83 25.04 -8.25
CA GLY A 514 -13.85 26.47 -8.56
C GLY A 514 -15.19 27.15 -8.26
N PRO A 515 -15.22 28.49 -8.27
CA PRO A 515 -16.45 29.26 -8.04
C PRO A 515 -17.49 29.08 -9.17
N ASP A 516 -17.10 28.54 -10.32
CA ASP A 516 -18.00 28.16 -11.41
C ASP A 516 -18.60 26.74 -11.22
N GLY A 517 -18.28 26.07 -10.11
CA GLY A 517 -18.72 24.71 -9.81
C GLY A 517 -17.98 23.62 -10.59
N ALA A 518 -16.97 23.96 -11.40
CA ALA A 518 -16.16 22.97 -12.08
C ALA A 518 -15.09 22.37 -11.14
N LEU A 519 -14.67 21.14 -11.43
CA LEU A 519 -13.48 20.55 -10.80
C LEU A 519 -12.25 21.00 -11.58
N TYR A 520 -11.26 21.55 -10.89
CA TYR A 520 -9.95 21.85 -11.44
C TYR A 520 -8.94 20.89 -10.85
N PHE A 521 -8.04 20.37 -11.66
CA PHE A 521 -6.95 19.53 -11.16
C PHE A 521 -5.64 19.83 -11.88
N THR A 522 -4.53 19.56 -11.21
CA THR A 522 -3.19 19.68 -11.77
C THR A 522 -2.52 18.33 -11.95
N THR A 523 -1.59 18.26 -12.90
CA THR A 523 -0.59 17.18 -12.98
C THR A 523 0.79 17.72 -12.64
N GLY A 524 1.72 16.86 -12.20
CA GLY A 524 3.08 17.28 -11.87
C GLY A 524 3.79 16.41 -10.81
N GLY A 525 4.65 17.07 -10.02
CA GLY A 525 5.54 16.44 -9.07
C GLY A 525 6.80 15.86 -9.74
N ARG A 526 7.88 15.74 -8.97
CA ARG A 526 9.18 15.19 -9.43
C ARG A 526 9.73 15.87 -10.69
N ALA A 527 9.46 17.17 -10.84
CA ALA A 527 9.85 17.97 -12.01
C ALA A 527 9.29 17.47 -13.36
N THR A 528 8.16 16.77 -13.36
CA THR A 528 7.41 16.41 -14.58
C THR A 528 6.65 17.61 -15.15
N GLN A 529 6.28 17.54 -16.44
CA GLN A 529 5.46 18.55 -17.10
C GLN A 529 4.08 18.64 -16.44
N SER A 530 3.70 19.87 -16.07
CA SER A 530 2.40 20.13 -15.45
C SER A 530 1.37 20.63 -16.45
N GLY A 531 0.11 20.24 -16.21
CA GLY A 531 -1.08 20.76 -16.86
C GLY A 531 -2.12 21.13 -15.81
N LEU A 532 -2.93 22.14 -16.13
CA LEU A 532 -4.12 22.53 -15.37
C LEU A 532 -5.32 22.17 -16.22
N TYR A 533 -6.21 21.36 -15.66
CA TYR A 533 -7.40 20.88 -16.33
C TYR A 533 -8.64 21.38 -15.62
N ARG A 534 -9.72 21.51 -16.38
CA ARG A 534 -11.06 21.86 -15.89
C ARG A 534 -12.05 20.79 -16.35
N VAL A 535 -12.86 20.29 -15.43
CA VAL A 535 -13.88 19.27 -15.69
C VAL A 535 -15.26 19.84 -15.38
N ARG A 536 -16.16 19.79 -16.37
CA ARG A 536 -17.53 20.31 -16.27
C ARG A 536 -18.57 19.24 -16.54
N TYR A 537 -19.69 19.32 -15.84
CA TYR A 537 -20.86 18.51 -16.13
C TYR A 537 -21.67 19.11 -17.29
N THR A 538 -22.00 18.31 -18.30
CA THR A 538 -22.71 18.73 -19.52
C THR A 538 -24.17 18.24 -19.59
N GLY A 539 -24.64 17.49 -18.57
CA GLY A 539 -26.07 17.18 -18.43
C GLY A 539 -26.56 15.88 -19.07
N SER A 540 -25.71 15.06 -19.71
CA SER A 540 -26.12 13.85 -20.44
C SER A 540 -26.13 12.55 -19.64
N LEU A 541 -25.91 12.59 -18.32
CA LEU A 541 -26.10 11.41 -17.46
C LEU A 541 -27.59 11.10 -17.30
N THR A 542 -28.02 9.90 -17.70
CA THR A 542 -29.27 9.30 -17.21
C THR A 542 -29.11 9.03 -15.73
N VAL A 543 -29.56 9.99 -14.91
CA VAL A 543 -29.57 9.87 -13.45
C VAL A 543 -30.58 8.79 -13.07
N ASP A 544 -30.09 7.70 -12.47
CA ASP A 544 -30.98 6.74 -11.85
C ASP A 544 -31.63 7.41 -10.63
N LYS A 545 -32.95 7.30 -10.50
CA LYS A 545 -33.75 8.15 -9.58
C LYS A 545 -33.54 7.84 -8.08
N THR A 546 -32.60 6.95 -7.74
CA THR A 546 -32.38 6.43 -6.38
C THR A 546 -31.11 6.97 -5.70
N ASP A 547 -30.50 8.04 -6.22
CA ASP A 547 -29.20 8.61 -5.77
C ASP A 547 -29.20 9.42 -4.46
N ARG A 548 -30.02 9.03 -3.47
CA ARG A 548 -29.81 9.49 -2.08
C ARG A 548 -29.38 8.30 -1.24
N VAL A 549 -28.20 8.37 -0.65
CA VAL A 549 -27.92 7.55 0.53
C VAL A 549 -28.91 8.03 1.59
N SER A 550 -29.89 7.19 1.91
CA SER A 550 -30.84 7.47 2.99
C SER A 550 -30.04 7.81 4.24
N ALA A 551 -30.30 8.96 4.86
CA ALA A 551 -29.74 9.26 6.17
C ALA A 551 -30.20 8.16 7.14
N ASP A 552 -29.28 7.33 7.61
CA ASP A 552 -29.54 6.35 8.65
C ASP A 552 -29.57 7.10 10.00
N PRO A 553 -30.76 7.27 10.62
CA PRO A 553 -30.88 8.02 11.86
C PRO A 553 -30.08 7.37 12.99
N THR A 554 -29.89 6.05 12.94
CA THR A 554 -29.11 5.31 13.95
C THR A 554 -27.62 5.62 13.83
N ALA A 555 -27.10 5.72 12.60
CA ALA A 555 -25.72 6.12 12.35
C ALA A 555 -25.48 7.59 12.75
N THR A 556 -26.43 8.49 12.45
CA THR A 556 -26.35 9.90 12.88
C THR A 556 -26.29 10.01 14.40
N GLU A 557 -27.15 9.26 15.11
CA GLU A 557 -27.15 9.21 16.57
C GLU A 557 -25.85 8.60 17.13
N ALA A 558 -25.33 7.53 16.52
CA ALA A 558 -24.06 6.94 16.91
C ALA A 558 -22.90 7.93 16.76
N ARG A 559 -22.81 8.69 15.66
CA ARG A 559 -21.82 9.77 15.50
C ARG A 559 -21.99 10.86 16.55
N ARG A 560 -23.23 11.23 16.89
CA ARG A 560 -23.51 12.19 17.96
C ARG A 560 -22.96 11.70 19.30
N VAL A 561 -23.24 10.45 19.67
CA VAL A 561 -22.72 9.83 20.91
C VAL A 561 -21.20 9.75 20.88
N ARG A 562 -20.58 9.37 19.76
CA ARG A 562 -19.11 9.34 19.60
C ARG A 562 -18.50 10.70 19.92
N ARG A 563 -19.02 11.78 19.33
CA ARG A 563 -18.55 13.15 19.58
C ARG A 563 -18.74 13.59 21.04
N GLN A 564 -19.81 13.13 21.71
CA GLN A 564 -20.00 13.38 23.14
C GLN A 564 -18.91 12.71 24.00
N LEU A 565 -18.49 11.50 23.62
CA LEU A 565 -17.39 10.79 24.28
C LEU A 565 -16.03 11.44 23.98
N GLU A 566 -15.79 11.82 22.72
CA GLU A 566 -14.58 12.54 22.28
C GLU A 566 -14.38 13.87 23.00
N ALA A 567 -15.46 14.49 23.48
CA ALA A 567 -15.36 15.70 24.30
C ALA A 567 -14.62 15.45 25.63
N PHE A 568 -14.51 14.21 26.11
CA PHE A 568 -13.69 13.87 27.29
C PHE A 568 -12.21 13.62 26.96
N HIS A 569 -11.84 13.54 25.68
CA HIS A 569 -10.43 13.33 25.30
C HIS A 569 -9.58 14.55 25.66
N ALA A 570 -8.32 14.30 26.06
CA ALA A 570 -7.35 15.32 26.48
C ALA A 570 -7.73 16.12 27.75
N ARG A 571 -8.67 15.62 28.58
CA ARG A 571 -8.98 16.23 29.88
C ARG A 571 -9.46 15.22 30.92
N VAL A 572 -9.22 15.54 32.19
CA VAL A 572 -9.80 14.82 33.33
C VAL A 572 -11.17 15.42 33.64
N ASP A 573 -12.20 14.57 33.73
CA ASP A 573 -13.59 14.96 33.98
C ASP A 573 -14.32 13.87 34.77
N ALA A 574 -14.97 14.24 35.88
CA ALA A 574 -15.69 13.30 36.74
C ALA A 574 -16.89 12.62 36.04
N GLY A 575 -17.44 13.23 35.00
CA GLY A 575 -18.52 12.68 34.17
C GLY A 575 -18.05 11.69 33.10
N ALA A 576 -16.75 11.60 32.82
CA ALA A 576 -16.23 10.76 31.73
C ALA A 576 -16.51 9.27 31.96
N ILE A 577 -16.20 8.74 33.15
CA ILE A 577 -16.36 7.31 33.45
C ILE A 577 -17.83 6.88 33.37
N PRO A 578 -18.80 7.53 34.04
CA PRO A 578 -20.21 7.15 33.91
C PRO A 578 -20.74 7.23 32.48
N ALA A 579 -20.31 8.22 31.70
CA ALA A 579 -20.75 8.40 30.32
C ALA A 579 -20.14 7.35 29.37
N ALA A 580 -18.84 7.05 29.52
CA ALA A 580 -18.11 6.17 28.62
C ALA A 580 -18.33 4.67 28.91
N TRP A 581 -18.47 4.29 30.18
CA TRP A 581 -18.50 2.87 30.57
C TRP A 581 -19.53 2.01 29.81
N PRO A 582 -20.79 2.45 29.62
CA PRO A 582 -21.78 1.67 28.87
C PRO A 582 -21.37 1.38 27.42
N HIS A 583 -20.51 2.22 26.85
CA HIS A 583 -20.06 2.11 25.47
C HIS A 583 -18.80 1.26 25.30
N LEU A 584 -18.14 0.82 26.38
CA LEU A 584 -17.04 -0.15 26.32
C LEU A 584 -17.52 -1.52 25.78
N ALA A 585 -18.78 -1.87 26.04
CA ALA A 585 -19.43 -3.10 25.56
C ALA A 585 -20.11 -2.95 24.18
N SER A 586 -20.04 -1.77 23.55
CA SER A 586 -20.69 -1.51 22.25
C SER A 586 -20.21 -2.48 21.18
N ARG A 587 -21.06 -2.90 20.24
CA ARG A 587 -20.63 -3.63 19.02
C ARG A 587 -20.06 -2.68 17.96
N ASP A 588 -20.39 -1.40 18.04
CA ASP A 588 -19.78 -0.37 17.22
C ASP A 588 -18.37 -0.05 17.75
N ARG A 589 -17.37 -0.44 16.96
CA ARG A 589 -15.95 -0.25 17.26
C ARG A 589 -15.56 1.21 17.46
N TRP A 590 -16.20 2.14 16.76
CA TRP A 590 -15.88 3.56 16.84
C TRP A 590 -16.41 4.18 18.13
N LEU A 591 -17.60 3.73 18.59
CA LEU A 591 -18.09 4.06 19.93
C LEU A 591 -17.23 3.45 21.03
N ARG A 592 -16.85 2.17 20.91
CA ARG A 592 -15.92 1.54 21.87
C ARG A 592 -14.59 2.28 21.93
N HIS A 593 -14.04 2.70 20.78
CA HIS A 593 -12.80 3.46 20.73
C HIS A 593 -12.93 4.78 21.49
N ALA A 594 -13.92 5.62 21.17
CA ALA A 594 -14.13 6.89 21.86
C ALA A 594 -14.36 6.70 23.36
N ALA A 595 -15.13 5.69 23.76
CA ALA A 595 -15.34 5.36 25.16
C ALA A 595 -14.05 4.94 25.88
N ARG A 596 -13.24 4.09 25.23
CA ARG A 596 -11.96 3.61 25.76
C ARG A 596 -11.00 4.78 25.98
N ILE A 597 -10.81 5.63 24.96
CA ILE A 597 -9.93 6.78 25.07
C ILE A 597 -10.43 7.75 26.15
N ALA A 598 -11.73 8.00 26.25
CA ALA A 598 -12.31 8.84 27.31
C ALA A 598 -11.95 8.37 28.73
N ILE A 599 -11.95 7.05 29.00
CA ILE A 599 -11.55 6.50 30.31
C ILE A 599 -10.03 6.47 30.50
N GLU A 600 -9.24 6.23 29.44
CA GLU A 600 -7.77 6.21 29.49
C GLU A 600 -7.19 7.61 29.85
N PHE A 601 -7.94 8.68 29.59
CA PHE A 601 -7.60 10.04 30.06
C PHE A 601 -7.92 10.31 31.54
N GLN A 602 -8.60 9.39 32.23
CA GLN A 602 -8.97 9.57 33.64
C GLN A 602 -7.96 8.88 34.57
N PRO A 603 -7.74 9.40 35.80
CA PRO A 603 -6.86 8.76 36.76
C PRO A 603 -7.24 7.30 37.01
N VAL A 604 -6.30 6.38 36.82
CA VAL A 604 -6.55 4.92 36.81
C VAL A 604 -7.19 4.43 38.10
N GLU A 605 -6.82 5.01 39.24
CA GLU A 605 -7.36 4.68 40.57
C GLU A 605 -8.88 4.82 40.65
N THR A 606 -9.47 5.67 39.81
CA THR A 606 -10.91 5.95 39.83
C THR A 606 -11.74 4.89 39.11
N TRP A 607 -11.12 4.03 38.29
CA TRP A 607 -11.83 3.04 37.48
C TRP A 607 -11.18 1.64 37.45
N ARG A 608 -9.98 1.46 38.00
CA ARG A 608 -9.25 0.17 38.11
C ARG A 608 -10.14 -0.96 38.63
N GLU A 609 -10.71 -0.80 39.82
CA GLU A 609 -11.51 -1.86 40.44
C GLU A 609 -12.78 -2.17 39.65
N ARG A 610 -13.34 -1.16 38.97
CA ARG A 610 -14.49 -1.35 38.06
C ARG A 610 -14.10 -2.17 36.83
N ALA A 611 -12.92 -1.92 36.24
CA ALA A 611 -12.42 -2.70 35.11
C ALA A 611 -12.17 -4.16 35.49
N LEU A 612 -11.56 -4.40 36.66
CA LEU A 612 -11.30 -5.75 37.16
C LEU A 612 -12.59 -6.51 37.49
N ALA A 613 -13.64 -5.81 37.93
CA ALA A 613 -14.93 -6.40 38.25
C ALA A 613 -15.91 -6.53 37.07
N GLU A 614 -15.57 -6.02 35.88
CA GLU A 614 -16.46 -6.06 34.72
C GLU A 614 -16.68 -7.50 34.23
N THR A 615 -17.95 -7.84 33.98
CA THR A 615 -18.40 -9.21 33.66
C THR A 615 -18.97 -9.34 32.25
N ASP A 616 -19.41 -8.26 31.62
CA ASP A 616 -19.78 -8.30 30.20
C ASP A 616 -18.55 -8.68 29.36
N PRO A 617 -18.60 -9.70 28.47
CA PRO A 617 -17.42 -10.13 27.73
C PRO A 617 -16.71 -9.01 26.93
N MET A 618 -17.48 -8.19 26.21
CA MET A 618 -16.95 -7.10 25.39
C MET A 618 -16.44 -5.95 26.26
N GLY A 619 -17.24 -5.56 27.26
CA GLY A 619 -16.89 -4.53 28.23
C GLY A 619 -15.63 -4.90 29.03
N SER A 620 -15.54 -6.15 29.49
CA SER A 620 -14.42 -6.68 30.26
C SER A 620 -13.15 -6.72 29.43
N ALA A 621 -13.19 -7.27 28.21
CA ALA A 621 -12.05 -7.28 27.31
C ALA A 621 -11.56 -5.85 26.99
N THR A 622 -12.48 -4.93 26.71
CA THR A 622 -12.16 -3.53 26.36
C THR A 622 -11.62 -2.75 27.57
N ALA A 623 -12.19 -2.95 28.76
CA ALA A 623 -11.74 -2.31 29.99
C ALA A 623 -10.36 -2.84 30.44
N LEU A 624 -10.09 -4.14 30.27
CA LEU A 624 -8.77 -4.70 30.53
C LEU A 624 -7.73 -4.21 29.51
N LEU A 625 -8.10 -4.02 28.24
CA LEU A 625 -7.22 -3.39 27.26
C LEU A 625 -6.88 -1.94 27.66
N ALA A 626 -7.87 -1.15 28.06
CA ALA A 626 -7.65 0.20 28.57
C ALA A 626 -6.72 0.19 29.78
N LEU A 627 -7.00 -0.70 30.76
CA LEU A 627 -6.21 -0.80 31.99
C LEU A 627 -4.77 -1.21 31.70
N SER A 628 -4.57 -2.14 30.77
CA SER A 628 -3.24 -2.58 30.33
C SER A 628 -2.40 -1.44 29.73
N ARG A 629 -3.06 -0.42 29.16
CA ARG A 629 -2.42 0.73 28.52
C ARG A 629 -2.18 1.87 29.51
N SER A 630 -3.03 2.04 30.51
CA SER A 630 -2.97 3.18 31.44
C SER A 630 -2.32 2.87 32.79
N GLU A 631 -2.36 1.62 33.25
CA GLU A 631 -1.83 1.21 34.55
C GLU A 631 -0.29 1.29 34.61
N ALA A 632 0.23 1.61 35.80
CA ALA A 632 1.67 1.54 36.05
C ALA A 632 2.18 0.08 36.00
N PRO A 633 3.45 -0.17 35.63
CA PRO A 633 3.98 -1.54 35.51
C PRO A 633 3.73 -2.44 36.73
N GLU A 634 3.71 -1.87 37.94
CA GLU A 634 3.49 -2.59 39.20
C GLU A 634 2.04 -3.09 39.36
N GLY A 635 1.07 -2.47 38.69
CA GLY A 635 -0.34 -2.86 38.73
C GLY A 635 -0.72 -3.90 37.67
N LEU A 636 0.07 -4.05 36.60
CA LEU A 636 -0.22 -4.95 35.48
C LEU A 636 -0.30 -6.45 35.82
N PRO A 637 0.44 -7.00 36.82
CA PRO A 637 0.23 -8.38 37.26
C PRO A 637 -1.22 -8.67 37.67
N ARG A 638 -1.92 -7.73 38.32
CA ARG A 638 -3.34 -7.90 38.70
C ARG A 638 -4.25 -7.98 37.47
N VAL A 639 -3.90 -7.25 36.40
CA VAL A 639 -4.62 -7.29 35.12
C VAL A 639 -4.46 -8.67 34.47
N LEU A 640 -3.24 -9.21 34.47
CA LEU A 640 -2.94 -10.54 33.93
C LEU A 640 -3.58 -11.66 34.78
N GLU A 641 -3.59 -11.54 36.10
CA GLU A 641 -4.30 -12.45 37.00
C GLU A 641 -5.79 -12.50 36.65
N ARG A 642 -6.46 -11.33 36.60
CA ARG A 642 -7.86 -11.23 36.21
C ARG A 642 -8.11 -11.81 34.81
N TRP A 643 -7.19 -11.57 33.87
CA TRP A 643 -7.28 -12.10 32.51
C TRP A 643 -7.31 -13.63 32.47
N THR A 644 -6.55 -14.30 33.35
CA THR A 644 -6.53 -15.78 33.40
C THR A 644 -7.85 -16.42 33.84
N GLU A 645 -8.75 -15.64 34.43
CA GLU A 645 -10.07 -16.08 34.88
C GLU A 645 -11.15 -15.95 33.79
N LEU A 646 -10.82 -15.32 32.66
CA LEU A 646 -11.77 -15.11 31.57
C LEU A 646 -12.08 -16.44 30.84
N PRO A 647 -13.35 -16.77 30.55
CA PRO A 647 -13.73 -18.00 29.85
C PRO A 647 -13.56 -17.87 28.33
N LEU A 648 -12.36 -17.50 27.88
CA LEU A 648 -12.05 -17.08 26.50
C LEU A 648 -12.45 -18.11 25.43
N VAL A 649 -12.30 -19.41 25.70
CA VAL A 649 -12.66 -20.48 24.76
C VAL A 649 -14.14 -20.44 24.37
N THR A 650 -14.99 -19.92 25.25
CA THR A 650 -16.44 -19.81 25.02
C THR A 650 -16.87 -18.47 24.43
N TRP A 651 -15.98 -17.48 24.41
CA TRP A 651 -16.30 -16.15 23.93
C TRP A 651 -16.32 -16.08 22.39
N PRO A 652 -17.08 -15.16 21.79
CA PRO A 652 -16.97 -14.89 20.37
C PRO A 652 -15.57 -14.33 20.01
N ILE A 653 -15.22 -14.44 18.73
CA ILE A 653 -13.87 -14.13 18.23
C ILE A 653 -13.44 -12.69 18.50
N GLU A 654 -14.34 -11.73 18.38
CA GLU A 654 -14.02 -10.31 18.59
C GLU A 654 -13.52 -10.05 20.02
N GLU A 655 -14.22 -10.58 21.02
CA GLU A 655 -13.86 -10.50 22.43
C GLU A 655 -12.57 -11.27 22.74
N GLN A 656 -12.36 -12.43 22.12
CA GLN A 656 -11.09 -13.16 22.23
C GLN A 656 -9.92 -12.32 21.72
N VAL A 657 -10.06 -11.69 20.55
CA VAL A 657 -9.02 -10.82 19.97
C VAL A 657 -8.72 -9.63 20.88
N ILE A 658 -9.76 -8.98 21.42
CA ILE A 658 -9.58 -7.86 22.35
C ILE A 658 -8.86 -8.29 23.63
N ALA A 659 -9.29 -9.40 24.23
CA ALA A 659 -8.69 -9.93 25.44
C ALA A 659 -7.24 -10.36 25.20
N LEU A 660 -6.95 -11.10 24.13
CA LEU A 660 -5.58 -11.50 23.79
C LEU A 660 -4.69 -10.27 23.60
N ARG A 661 -5.19 -9.23 22.92
CA ARG A 661 -4.45 -7.97 22.77
C ARG A 661 -4.19 -7.29 24.12
N ALA A 662 -5.16 -7.27 25.04
CA ALA A 662 -4.95 -6.75 26.40
C ALA A 662 -3.80 -7.48 27.12
N ALA A 663 -3.80 -8.82 27.07
CA ALA A 663 -2.71 -9.62 27.65
C ALA A 663 -1.35 -9.34 26.98
N GLN A 664 -1.30 -9.14 25.66
CA GLN A 664 -0.05 -8.78 24.98
C GLN A 664 0.52 -7.45 25.48
N VAL A 665 -0.33 -6.42 25.59
CA VAL A 665 0.07 -5.10 26.07
C VAL A 665 0.53 -5.18 27.54
N ALA A 666 -0.26 -5.81 28.40
CA ALA A 666 0.08 -5.97 29.82
C ALA A 666 1.37 -6.75 30.00
N LEU A 667 1.54 -7.88 29.30
CA LEU A 667 2.75 -8.71 29.39
C LEU A 667 3.99 -7.96 28.90
N HIS A 668 3.90 -7.26 27.77
CA HIS A 668 5.00 -6.46 27.24
C HIS A 668 5.49 -5.41 28.25
N ARG A 669 4.55 -4.71 28.89
CA ARG A 669 4.83 -3.63 29.83
C ARG A 669 5.20 -4.10 31.24
N THR A 670 4.76 -5.30 31.64
CA THR A 670 5.18 -5.96 32.90
C THR A 670 6.62 -6.48 32.80
N GLY A 671 7.03 -6.95 31.62
CA GLY A 671 8.27 -7.72 31.46
C GLY A 671 8.04 -9.19 31.79
N LYS A 672 8.94 -9.80 32.58
CA LYS A 672 8.85 -11.24 32.92
C LYS A 672 7.92 -11.45 34.14
N PRO A 673 6.73 -12.06 33.98
CA PRO A 673 5.85 -12.35 35.11
C PRO A 673 6.45 -13.44 36.01
N GLY A 674 5.98 -13.51 37.25
CA GLY A 674 6.35 -14.59 38.18
C GLY A 674 5.96 -15.98 37.66
N ASP A 675 6.69 -17.02 38.07
CA ASP A 675 6.58 -18.37 37.49
C ASP A 675 5.19 -19.01 37.63
N GLU A 676 4.43 -18.67 38.67
CA GLU A 676 3.05 -19.15 38.84
C GLU A 676 2.11 -18.51 37.84
N LEU A 677 2.08 -17.17 37.79
CA LEU A 677 1.28 -16.42 36.82
C LEU A 677 1.64 -16.80 35.39
N ARG A 678 2.93 -16.91 35.08
CA ARG A 678 3.41 -17.37 33.77
C ARG A 678 2.81 -18.73 33.40
N ARG A 679 2.89 -19.73 34.29
CA ARG A 679 2.35 -21.09 34.02
C ARG A 679 0.84 -21.06 33.78
N THR A 680 0.10 -20.24 34.52
CA THR A 680 -1.35 -20.12 34.35
C THR A 680 -1.68 -19.42 33.02
N LEU A 681 -1.01 -18.32 32.69
CA LEU A 681 -1.14 -17.65 31.39
C LEU A 681 -0.87 -18.61 30.23
N THR A 682 0.25 -19.35 30.30
CA THR A 682 0.61 -20.34 29.27
C THR A 682 -0.50 -21.36 29.06
N ARG A 683 -1.06 -21.90 30.14
CA ARG A 683 -2.15 -22.90 30.05
C ARG A 683 -3.38 -22.34 29.35
N VAL A 684 -3.84 -21.16 29.76
CA VAL A 684 -5.04 -20.52 29.17
C VAL A 684 -4.85 -20.25 27.68
N VAL A 685 -3.67 -19.77 27.26
CA VAL A 685 -3.40 -19.51 25.84
C VAL A 685 -3.26 -20.83 25.06
N GLU A 686 -2.70 -21.89 25.65
CA GLU A 686 -2.59 -23.21 25.01
C GLU A 686 -3.94 -23.90 24.79
N ASP A 687 -4.96 -23.60 25.61
CA ASP A 687 -6.33 -24.10 25.44
C ASP A 687 -7.05 -23.40 24.27
N LEU A 688 -6.62 -22.17 23.91
CA LEU A 688 -7.13 -21.43 22.74
C LEU A 688 -6.40 -21.80 21.44
N PHE A 689 -5.18 -22.34 21.50
CA PHE A 689 -4.31 -22.56 20.34
C PHE A 689 -4.16 -24.05 19.99
N PRO A 690 -4.38 -24.49 18.72
CA PRO A 690 -4.77 -23.69 17.58
C PRO A 690 -6.28 -23.39 17.56
N SER A 691 -6.62 -22.20 17.09
CA SER A 691 -7.97 -21.77 16.75
C SER A 691 -8.23 -21.96 15.25
N ARG A 692 -9.51 -21.93 14.85
CA ARG A 692 -9.90 -21.81 13.44
C ARG A 692 -9.79 -20.38 12.90
N ASN A 693 -9.64 -19.39 13.79
CA ASN A 693 -9.51 -18.00 13.41
C ASN A 693 -8.03 -17.57 13.35
N TRP A 694 -7.67 -16.94 12.23
CA TRP A 694 -6.31 -16.47 11.95
C TRP A 694 -5.79 -15.46 12.98
N SER A 695 -6.57 -14.43 13.29
CA SER A 695 -6.17 -13.36 14.23
C SER A 695 -5.95 -13.89 15.65
N VAL A 696 -6.80 -14.83 16.09
CA VAL A 696 -6.62 -15.53 17.37
C VAL A 696 -5.33 -16.35 17.37
N ASN A 697 -5.06 -17.09 16.30
CA ASN A 697 -3.82 -17.87 16.15
C ASN A 697 -2.57 -16.98 16.21
N GLN A 698 -2.57 -15.86 15.51
CA GLN A 698 -1.43 -14.93 15.53
C GLN A 698 -1.18 -14.39 16.95
N LEU A 699 -2.20 -13.82 17.60
CA LEU A 699 -2.05 -13.22 18.93
C LEU A 699 -1.66 -14.26 19.99
N ALA A 700 -2.31 -15.44 19.96
CA ALA A 700 -2.02 -16.54 20.87
C ALA A 700 -0.61 -17.09 20.67
N ALA A 701 -0.17 -17.28 19.43
CA ALA A 701 1.19 -17.73 19.14
C ALA A 701 2.23 -16.71 19.63
N GLU A 702 2.05 -15.41 19.39
CA GLU A 702 2.93 -14.36 19.93
C GLU A 702 3.05 -14.41 21.45
N LEU A 703 1.94 -14.63 22.17
CA LEU A 703 1.93 -14.84 23.62
C LEU A 703 2.67 -16.12 24.02
N LEU A 704 2.43 -17.25 23.33
CA LEU A 704 3.09 -18.53 23.64
C LEU A 704 4.60 -18.50 23.38
N VAL A 705 5.05 -17.73 22.38
CA VAL A 705 6.48 -17.45 22.16
C VAL A 705 7.03 -16.69 23.36
N ALA A 706 6.39 -15.58 23.75
CA ALA A 706 6.84 -14.74 24.86
C ALA A 706 6.82 -15.48 26.22
N LEU A 707 5.87 -16.40 26.39
CA LEU A 707 5.74 -17.25 27.58
C LEU A 707 6.61 -18.52 27.51
N GLU A 708 7.36 -18.73 26.41
CA GLU A 708 8.21 -19.89 26.12
C GLU A 708 7.50 -21.25 26.30
N SER A 709 6.30 -21.39 25.73
CA SER A 709 5.56 -22.67 25.77
C SER A 709 6.32 -23.78 25.02
N PRO A 710 6.59 -24.95 25.64
CA PRO A 710 7.18 -26.09 24.96
C PRO A 710 6.18 -26.81 24.02
N ARG A 711 4.88 -26.49 24.09
CA ARG A 711 3.83 -27.13 23.28
C ARG A 711 3.48 -26.35 22.01
N LEU A 712 4.06 -25.16 21.82
CA LEU A 712 3.80 -24.31 20.66
C LEU A 712 4.28 -24.94 19.34
N VAL A 713 5.54 -25.40 19.29
CA VAL A 713 6.21 -25.76 18.04
C VAL A 713 5.46 -26.84 17.25
N PRO A 714 5.07 -28.00 17.83
CA PRO A 714 4.42 -29.06 17.03
C PRO A 714 3.09 -28.60 16.40
N LYS A 715 2.33 -27.76 17.13
CA LYS A 715 1.06 -27.19 16.65
C LYS A 715 1.30 -26.14 15.57
N ALA A 716 2.23 -25.21 15.77
CA ALA A 716 2.54 -24.16 14.81
C ALA A 716 3.20 -24.71 13.52
N VAL A 717 4.04 -25.73 13.62
CA VAL A 717 4.60 -26.42 12.44
C VAL A 717 3.53 -27.16 11.65
N THR A 718 2.50 -27.69 12.32
CA THR A 718 1.34 -28.27 11.63
C THR A 718 0.59 -27.19 10.84
N LEU A 719 0.30 -26.03 11.46
CA LEU A 719 -0.31 -24.89 10.77
C LEU A 719 0.55 -24.38 9.61
N LEU A 720 1.88 -24.37 9.75
CA LEU A 720 2.80 -24.03 8.66
C LEU A 720 2.66 -24.98 7.48
N LYS A 721 2.52 -26.29 7.71
CA LYS A 721 2.30 -27.29 6.63
C LYS A 721 0.95 -27.13 5.94
N GLU A 722 -0.07 -26.72 6.71
CA GLU A 722 -1.44 -26.53 6.22
C GLU A 722 -1.63 -25.19 5.52
N SER A 723 -0.75 -24.22 5.78
CA SER A 723 -0.78 -22.88 5.21
C SER A 723 -0.78 -22.95 3.69
N ARG A 724 -1.74 -22.26 3.08
CA ARG A 724 -1.83 -22.15 1.62
C ARG A 724 -1.36 -20.80 1.11
N LEU A 725 -1.25 -19.82 2.01
CA LEU A 725 -0.97 -18.44 1.64
C LEU A 725 0.48 -18.10 1.91
N GLN A 726 1.02 -17.22 1.08
CA GLN A 726 2.36 -16.71 1.26
C GLN A 726 2.50 -15.97 2.59
N GLU A 727 1.56 -15.07 2.91
CA GLU A 727 1.58 -14.23 4.11
C GLU A 727 1.37 -15.08 5.36
N GLU A 728 0.54 -16.13 5.28
CA GLU A 728 0.36 -17.06 6.38
C GLU A 728 1.65 -17.84 6.67
N THR A 729 2.23 -18.40 5.61
CA THR A 729 3.52 -19.11 5.69
C THR A 729 4.61 -18.19 6.22
N MET A 730 4.66 -16.95 5.73
CA MET A 730 5.60 -15.92 6.16
C MET A 730 5.37 -15.51 7.62
N LEU A 731 4.12 -15.45 8.10
CA LEU A 731 3.84 -15.22 9.51
C LEU A 731 4.39 -16.36 10.37
N TRP A 732 4.19 -17.62 9.98
CA TRP A 732 4.74 -18.74 10.75
C TRP A 732 6.26 -18.76 10.75
N PHE A 733 6.89 -18.44 9.62
CA PHE A 733 8.33 -18.18 9.55
C PHE A 733 8.76 -17.11 10.55
N PHE A 734 8.04 -15.99 10.54
CA PHE A 734 8.30 -14.90 11.45
C PHE A 734 8.15 -15.36 12.90
N LEU A 735 7.03 -15.93 13.33
CA LEU A 735 6.80 -16.28 14.73
C LEU A 735 7.78 -17.36 15.24
N LEU A 736 7.97 -18.44 14.48
CA LEU A 736 8.79 -19.59 14.90
C LEU A 736 10.27 -19.26 15.02
N ARG A 737 10.80 -18.27 14.28
CA ARG A 737 12.21 -17.85 14.41
C ARG A 737 12.59 -17.41 15.83
N ASN A 738 11.61 -16.98 16.62
CA ASN A 738 11.81 -16.51 17.99
C ASN A 738 11.80 -17.64 19.02
N VAL A 739 11.35 -18.84 18.65
CA VAL A 739 11.15 -19.95 19.58
C VAL A 739 12.45 -20.67 19.86
N ARG A 740 12.81 -20.83 21.14
CA ARG A 740 14.06 -21.47 21.59
C ARG A 740 13.88 -22.87 22.18
N VAL A 741 12.64 -23.25 22.54
CA VAL A 741 12.32 -24.51 23.23
C VAL A 741 11.22 -25.27 22.50
N GLY A 742 11.11 -26.58 22.75
CA GLY A 742 10.03 -27.41 22.19
C GLY A 742 10.25 -27.89 20.75
N TRP A 743 11.39 -27.56 20.13
CA TRP A 743 11.75 -28.07 18.81
C TRP A 743 12.14 -29.55 18.84
N THR A 744 11.63 -30.32 17.89
CA THR A 744 12.21 -31.61 17.49
C THR A 744 13.05 -31.45 16.22
N LEU A 745 13.93 -32.42 15.93
CA LEU A 745 14.71 -32.41 14.69
C LEU A 745 13.82 -32.44 13.44
N ASP A 746 12.68 -33.12 13.49
CA ASP A 746 11.74 -33.20 12.36
C ASP A 746 10.96 -31.88 12.16
N ASP A 747 10.68 -31.16 13.25
CA ASP A 747 10.15 -29.80 13.17
C ASP A 747 11.15 -28.87 12.50
N ARG A 748 12.43 -28.94 12.89
CA ARG A 748 13.52 -28.17 12.26
C ARG A 748 13.65 -28.47 10.77
N ARG A 749 13.60 -29.75 10.37
CA ARG A 749 13.62 -30.16 8.96
C ARG A 749 12.43 -29.60 8.20
N THR A 750 11.23 -29.74 8.75
CA THR A 750 10.01 -29.21 8.11
C THR A 750 10.13 -27.71 7.89
N TYR A 751 10.52 -26.98 8.93
CA TYR A 751 10.64 -25.53 8.87
C TYR A 751 11.72 -25.09 7.87
N LEU A 752 12.87 -25.77 7.85
CA LEU A 752 13.94 -25.52 6.89
C LEU A 752 13.49 -25.79 5.44
N ALA A 753 12.79 -26.91 5.19
CA ALA A 753 12.26 -27.23 3.87
C ALA A 753 11.25 -26.18 3.39
N ALA A 754 10.37 -25.71 4.30
CA ALA A 754 9.43 -24.65 4.00
C ALA A 754 10.17 -23.33 3.67
N LEU A 755 11.18 -22.94 4.44
CA LEU A 755 12.02 -21.77 4.13
C LEU A 755 12.70 -21.90 2.77
N GLN A 756 13.22 -23.07 2.42
CA GLN A 756 13.84 -23.32 1.11
C GLN A 756 12.84 -23.17 -0.05
N SER A 757 11.57 -23.53 0.16
CA SER A 757 10.52 -23.35 -0.84
C SER A 757 10.06 -21.90 -1.01
N SER A 758 10.52 -20.98 -0.15
CA SER A 758 10.11 -19.56 -0.19
C SER A 758 10.74 -18.76 -1.33
N ASP A 759 11.66 -19.34 -2.11
CA ASP A 759 12.23 -18.71 -3.32
C ASP A 759 11.15 -18.33 -4.34
N ALA A 760 10.02 -19.06 -4.36
CA ALA A 760 8.88 -18.77 -5.22
C ALA A 760 8.03 -17.58 -4.74
N PHE A 761 8.28 -17.03 -3.54
CA PHE A 761 7.48 -15.94 -3.01
C PHE A 761 7.64 -14.67 -3.85
N GLN A 762 6.52 -14.01 -4.12
CA GLN A 762 6.45 -12.76 -4.88
C GLN A 762 5.98 -11.63 -3.97
N GLY A 763 6.55 -10.44 -4.15
CA GLY A 763 6.25 -9.31 -3.29
C GLY A 763 7.09 -8.10 -3.60
N GLY A 764 7.01 -7.12 -2.71
CA GLY A 764 7.79 -5.90 -2.77
C GLY A 764 9.25 -6.14 -2.43
N ARG A 765 10.06 -5.07 -2.49
CA ARG A 765 11.52 -5.15 -2.29
C ARG A 765 11.95 -5.57 -0.88
N GLU A 766 11.08 -5.47 0.11
CA GLU A 766 11.39 -5.77 1.53
C GLU A 766 11.10 -7.23 1.89
N LEU A 767 10.27 -7.95 1.13
CA LEU A 767 10.01 -9.38 1.34
C LEU A 767 11.30 -10.22 1.38
N PRO A 768 12.26 -10.07 0.43
CA PRO A 768 13.54 -10.77 0.48
C PRO A 768 14.39 -10.41 1.70
N VAL A 769 14.32 -9.16 2.17
CA VAL A 769 15.02 -8.69 3.37
C VAL A 769 14.46 -9.43 4.59
N GLY A 770 13.13 -9.52 4.70
CA GLY A 770 12.46 -10.29 5.74
C GLY A 770 12.82 -11.78 5.72
N LEU A 771 12.78 -12.44 4.54
CA LEU A 771 13.13 -13.86 4.40
C LEU A 771 14.59 -14.14 4.77
N PHE A 772 15.51 -13.27 4.37
CA PHE A 772 16.91 -13.38 4.75
C PHE A 772 17.07 -13.24 6.27
N GLY A 773 16.45 -12.21 6.87
CA GLY A 773 16.49 -11.99 8.31
C GLY A 773 15.96 -13.19 9.10
N ILE A 774 14.81 -13.74 8.68
CA ILE A 774 14.22 -14.93 9.29
C ILE A 774 15.12 -16.15 9.16
N THR A 775 15.68 -16.40 7.97
CA THR A 775 16.57 -17.53 7.72
C THR A 775 17.84 -17.44 8.55
N GLY A 776 18.42 -16.24 8.68
CA GLY A 776 19.57 -15.97 9.53
C GLY A 776 19.29 -16.28 11.01
N GLU A 777 18.21 -15.74 11.55
CA GLU A 777 17.83 -15.94 12.95
C GLU A 777 17.46 -17.40 13.25
N PHE A 778 16.81 -18.09 12.32
CA PHE A 778 16.56 -19.53 12.43
C PHE A 778 17.87 -20.33 12.50
N ARG A 779 18.82 -20.05 11.59
CA ARG A 779 20.14 -20.70 11.60
C ARG A 779 20.87 -20.42 12.90
N GLU A 780 20.82 -19.21 13.44
CA GLU A 780 21.41 -18.89 14.75
C GLU A 780 20.76 -19.68 15.90
N SER A 781 19.48 -20.05 15.78
CA SER A 781 18.75 -20.78 16.81
C SER A 781 19.09 -22.27 16.93
N LEU A 782 19.80 -22.86 15.95
CA LEU A 782 20.15 -24.29 15.95
C LEU A 782 21.28 -24.61 16.96
N THR A 783 21.15 -25.74 17.67
CA THR A 783 22.26 -26.28 18.49
C THR A 783 23.39 -26.83 17.60
N ALA A 784 24.55 -27.14 18.20
CA ALA A 784 25.65 -27.75 17.46
C ALA A 784 25.24 -29.12 16.86
N GLU A 785 24.51 -29.91 17.63
CA GLU A 785 24.01 -31.23 17.22
C GLU A 785 22.98 -31.11 16.09
N GLU A 786 22.03 -30.17 16.20
CA GLU A 786 21.05 -29.90 15.14
C GLU A 786 21.74 -29.44 13.85
N ARG A 787 22.77 -28.57 13.93
CA ARG A 787 23.55 -28.13 12.75
C ARG A 787 24.25 -29.30 12.07
N THR A 788 24.83 -30.21 12.83
CA THR A 788 25.46 -31.42 12.27
C THR A 788 24.42 -32.33 11.63
N ALA A 789 23.28 -32.54 12.28
CA ALA A 789 22.22 -33.40 11.78
C ALA A 789 21.50 -32.85 10.53
N LEU A 790 21.49 -31.53 10.36
CA LEU A 790 20.88 -30.82 9.22
C LEU A 790 21.91 -30.33 8.20
N ALA A 791 23.17 -30.75 8.28
CA ALA A 791 24.26 -30.19 7.49
C ALA A 791 24.00 -30.29 5.97
N SER A 792 23.45 -31.42 5.51
CA SER A 792 23.06 -31.63 4.11
C SER A 792 21.96 -30.69 3.66
N GLU A 793 20.90 -30.55 4.46
CA GLU A 793 19.76 -29.68 4.16
C GLU A 793 20.20 -28.20 4.19
N LEU A 794 21.02 -27.80 5.16
CA LEU A 794 21.57 -26.46 5.25
C LEU A 794 22.49 -26.13 4.07
N ALA A 795 23.29 -27.10 3.61
CA ALA A 795 24.15 -26.97 2.43
C ALA A 795 23.34 -26.89 1.12
N ALA A 796 22.21 -27.59 1.02
CA ALA A 796 21.29 -27.47 -0.12
C ALA A 796 20.66 -26.06 -0.23
N THR A 797 20.65 -25.29 0.86
CA THR A 797 20.19 -23.88 0.89
C THR A 797 21.26 -22.90 0.42
N SER A 798 22.50 -23.35 0.24
CA SER A 798 23.60 -22.55 -0.27
C SER A 798 23.90 -22.98 -1.70
N VAL A 799 23.33 -22.29 -2.68
CA VAL A 799 24.17 -21.97 -3.83
C VAL A 799 25.34 -21.17 -3.25
N GLU A 800 26.51 -21.80 -3.19
CA GLU A 800 27.70 -21.36 -2.45
C GLU A 800 27.93 -19.84 -2.57
N THR A 801 27.85 -19.14 -1.44
CA THR A 801 28.20 -17.71 -1.31
C THR A 801 29.63 -17.52 -0.82
N SER A 802 30.55 -18.42 -1.16
CA SER A 802 31.97 -18.10 -1.03
C SER A 802 32.36 -17.23 -2.23
N PRO A 803 32.97 -16.04 -2.03
CA PRO A 803 33.55 -15.24 -3.12
C PRO A 803 34.54 -16.02 -3.99
N ALA A 804 35.10 -17.11 -3.46
CA ALA A 804 36.02 -17.99 -4.17
C ALA A 804 35.35 -19.10 -5.01
N ALA A 805 34.06 -19.40 -4.80
CA ALA A 805 33.42 -20.58 -5.40
C ALA A 805 32.76 -20.33 -6.77
N LEU A 806 32.51 -19.07 -7.16
CA LEU A 806 31.83 -18.74 -8.42
C LEU A 806 32.45 -17.52 -9.10
N GLN A 807 33.73 -17.65 -9.47
CA GLN A 807 34.20 -16.99 -10.70
C GLN A 807 33.64 -17.80 -11.87
N SER A 808 33.23 -17.15 -12.96
CA SER A 808 32.97 -17.87 -14.20
C SER A 808 34.24 -18.67 -14.52
N THR A 809 34.18 -19.99 -14.40
CA THR A 809 35.29 -20.90 -14.73
C THR A 809 35.45 -21.02 -16.25
N ARG A 810 34.57 -20.37 -17.01
CA ARG A 810 34.56 -20.37 -18.45
C ARG A 810 35.75 -19.57 -18.99
N PRO A 811 36.43 -20.08 -20.03
CA PRO A 811 37.50 -19.34 -20.66
C PRO A 811 36.95 -18.05 -21.27
N PHE A 812 37.79 -17.01 -21.29
CA PHE A 812 37.53 -15.82 -22.06
C PHE A 812 37.37 -16.19 -23.54
N VAL A 813 36.28 -15.73 -24.15
CA VAL A 813 36.00 -15.88 -25.59
C VAL A 813 36.43 -14.62 -26.32
N ARG A 814 35.78 -13.49 -26.00
CA ARG A 814 35.96 -12.22 -26.70
C ARG A 814 35.34 -11.06 -25.91
N GLU A 815 35.90 -9.87 -26.03
CA GLU A 815 35.22 -8.63 -25.64
C GLU A 815 34.25 -8.19 -26.75
N TRP A 816 32.95 -8.30 -26.50
CA TRP A 816 31.90 -8.05 -27.49
C TRP A 816 31.54 -6.57 -27.61
N LYS A 817 31.30 -6.10 -28.84
CA LYS A 817 30.79 -4.74 -29.09
C LYS A 817 29.30 -4.77 -29.42
N LEU A 818 28.56 -3.75 -28.98
CA LEU A 818 27.11 -3.66 -29.19
C LEU A 818 26.70 -3.76 -30.67
N ALA A 819 27.40 -3.05 -31.56
CA ALA A 819 27.11 -3.09 -32.99
C ALA A 819 27.23 -4.52 -33.57
N GLU A 820 28.23 -5.28 -33.12
CA GLU A 820 28.46 -6.66 -33.58
C GLU A 820 27.33 -7.60 -33.11
N LEU A 821 26.89 -7.48 -31.85
CA LEU A 821 25.82 -8.31 -31.31
C LEU A 821 24.45 -7.98 -31.91
N VAL A 822 24.16 -6.71 -32.16
CA VAL A 822 22.89 -6.27 -32.76
C VAL A 822 22.77 -6.75 -34.21
N ASP A 823 23.87 -6.72 -34.98
CA ASP A 823 23.84 -7.05 -36.40
C ASP A 823 23.90 -8.57 -36.67
N GLN A 824 24.57 -9.34 -35.80
CA GLN A 824 24.88 -10.77 -36.05
C GLN A 824 24.04 -11.74 -35.20
N VAL A 825 23.66 -11.34 -33.98
CA VAL A 825 23.07 -12.26 -32.97
C VAL A 825 21.57 -12.05 -32.81
N ALA A 826 21.14 -10.78 -32.72
CA ALA A 826 19.74 -10.41 -32.49
C ALA A 826 18.73 -10.91 -33.55
N PRO A 827 19.03 -11.06 -34.86
CA PRO A 827 18.04 -11.48 -35.86
C PRO A 827 17.68 -12.97 -35.85
N ARG A 828 18.36 -13.83 -35.08
CA ARG A 828 18.26 -15.30 -35.18
C ARG A 828 17.90 -16.01 -33.87
N ALA A 829 17.60 -15.27 -32.80
CA ALA A 829 17.36 -15.84 -31.47
C ALA A 829 16.09 -16.71 -31.35
N GLU A 830 15.11 -16.53 -32.24
CA GLU A 830 13.86 -17.31 -32.26
C GLU A 830 14.06 -18.81 -32.58
N GLN A 831 15.26 -19.20 -33.03
CA GLN A 831 15.62 -20.60 -33.34
C GLN A 831 16.65 -21.19 -32.37
N ALA A 832 17.02 -20.47 -31.31
CA ALA A 832 18.08 -20.88 -30.39
C ALA A 832 17.56 -21.73 -29.21
N ASP A 833 18.46 -22.52 -28.64
CA ASP A 833 18.14 -23.46 -27.55
C ASP A 833 17.91 -22.71 -26.22
N ILE A 834 16.64 -22.69 -25.80
CA ILE A 834 16.20 -22.00 -24.59
C ILE A 834 16.72 -22.69 -23.31
N GLU A 835 16.80 -24.02 -23.28
CA GLU A 835 17.34 -24.78 -22.13
C GLU A 835 18.84 -24.51 -21.96
N ARG A 836 19.57 -24.42 -23.08
CA ARG A 836 20.97 -23.96 -23.03
C ARG A 836 21.05 -22.53 -22.53
N GLY A 837 20.13 -21.66 -22.94
CA GLY A 837 20.01 -20.29 -22.43
C GLY A 837 19.79 -20.20 -20.92
N HIS A 838 18.95 -21.07 -20.35
CA HIS A 838 18.74 -21.18 -18.91
C HIS A 838 20.02 -21.57 -18.17
N THR A 839 20.77 -22.52 -18.72
CA THR A 839 22.06 -22.92 -18.16
C THR A 839 23.05 -21.75 -18.19
N LEU A 840 23.11 -21.04 -19.31
CA LEU A 840 23.98 -19.87 -19.50
C LEU A 840 23.61 -18.70 -18.59
N TYR A 841 22.33 -18.52 -18.25
CA TYR A 841 21.89 -17.53 -17.28
C TYR A 841 22.54 -17.74 -15.89
N ARG A 842 22.78 -18.99 -15.51
CA ARG A 842 23.53 -19.34 -14.29
C ARG A 842 25.03 -19.20 -14.48
N GLU A 843 25.57 -19.77 -15.56
CA GLU A 843 27.02 -19.76 -15.84
C GLU A 843 27.57 -18.34 -16.04
N ALA A 844 26.79 -17.45 -16.65
CA ALA A 844 27.11 -16.03 -16.84
C ALA A 844 26.80 -15.18 -15.60
N LEU A 845 26.45 -15.80 -14.48
CA LEU A 845 26.23 -15.18 -13.17
C LEU A 845 25.04 -14.21 -13.08
N CYS A 846 24.17 -14.15 -14.09
CA CYS A 846 22.98 -13.29 -14.08
C CYS A 846 22.04 -13.66 -12.91
N VAL A 847 21.91 -14.96 -12.61
CA VAL A 847 21.14 -15.51 -11.48
C VAL A 847 21.55 -14.96 -10.10
N ARG A 848 22.79 -14.45 -9.96
CA ARG A 848 23.29 -13.91 -8.68
C ARG A 848 22.54 -12.65 -8.26
N CYS A 849 22.05 -11.89 -9.24
CA CYS A 849 21.47 -10.57 -8.99
C CYS A 849 20.07 -10.41 -9.55
N HIS A 850 19.66 -11.23 -10.50
CA HIS A 850 18.36 -11.11 -11.14
C HIS A 850 17.48 -12.30 -10.81
N ARG A 851 16.17 -12.07 -10.82
CA ARG A 851 15.16 -13.14 -10.86
C ARG A 851 14.72 -13.40 -12.30
N TYR A 852 14.51 -14.66 -12.66
CA TYR A 852 13.88 -15.08 -13.90
C TYR A 852 13.25 -16.47 -13.73
N GLY A 853 11.98 -16.66 -14.11
CA GLY A 853 11.30 -17.96 -13.97
C GLY A 853 11.20 -18.48 -12.53
N GLY A 854 11.23 -17.59 -11.53
CA GLY A 854 11.23 -17.95 -10.11
C GLY A 854 12.61 -18.30 -9.53
N GLU A 855 13.67 -18.30 -10.35
CA GLU A 855 15.04 -18.55 -9.91
C GLU A 855 15.84 -17.24 -9.77
N GLY A 856 16.79 -17.20 -8.82
CA GLY A 856 17.75 -16.12 -8.65
C GLY A 856 17.41 -15.15 -7.50
N LYS A 857 18.20 -14.08 -7.37
CA LYS A 857 18.10 -13.15 -6.23
C LYS A 857 17.53 -11.79 -6.63
N PRO A 858 16.80 -11.09 -5.73
CA PRO A 858 16.19 -9.79 -6.01
C PRO A 858 17.15 -8.61 -5.68
N ILE A 859 18.40 -8.67 -6.15
CA ILE A 859 19.40 -7.63 -5.91
C ILE A 859 19.36 -6.54 -6.99
N GLY A 860 19.11 -6.97 -8.22
CA GLY A 860 18.83 -6.19 -9.42
C GLY A 860 17.39 -6.40 -9.90
N PRO A 861 17.01 -5.80 -11.04
CA PRO A 861 15.65 -5.88 -11.55
C PRO A 861 15.23 -7.29 -11.93
N ASP A 862 13.95 -7.62 -11.68
CA ASP A 862 13.36 -8.87 -12.18
C ASP A 862 13.36 -8.85 -13.72
N LEU A 863 13.85 -9.94 -14.31
CA LEU A 863 13.98 -10.12 -15.75
C LEU A 863 12.78 -10.85 -16.36
N HIS A 864 11.78 -11.26 -15.57
CA HIS A 864 10.53 -11.78 -16.11
C HIS A 864 9.91 -10.77 -17.09
N ALA A 865 9.54 -11.26 -18.27
CA ALA A 865 8.97 -10.46 -19.35
C ALA A 865 9.80 -9.21 -19.70
N VAL A 866 11.14 -9.28 -19.55
CA VAL A 866 12.03 -8.17 -19.90
C VAL A 866 11.88 -7.76 -21.37
N SER A 867 11.57 -8.73 -22.24
CA SER A 867 11.28 -8.53 -23.67
C SER A 867 10.08 -7.61 -23.95
N ARG A 868 9.12 -7.47 -23.01
CA ARG A 868 8.00 -6.54 -23.14
C ARG A 868 8.37 -5.10 -22.80
N ARG A 869 9.47 -4.91 -22.07
CA ARG A 869 9.91 -3.61 -21.52
C ARG A 869 11.15 -3.05 -22.20
N MET A 870 11.94 -3.89 -22.87
CA MET A 870 13.21 -3.52 -23.49
C MET A 870 13.35 -4.19 -24.85
N SER A 871 13.84 -3.45 -25.85
CA SER A 871 14.22 -4.08 -27.11
C SER A 871 15.47 -4.93 -26.94
N ARG A 872 15.71 -5.89 -27.86
CA ARG A 872 16.96 -6.68 -27.92
C ARG A 872 18.22 -5.81 -27.82
N ARG A 873 18.21 -4.68 -28.53
CA ARG A 873 19.32 -3.71 -28.52
C ARG A 873 19.51 -3.12 -27.13
N ASP A 874 18.44 -2.69 -26.47
CA ASP A 874 18.50 -2.06 -25.15
C ASP A 874 18.98 -3.07 -24.09
N LEU A 875 18.53 -4.32 -24.18
CA LEU A 875 18.94 -5.39 -23.28
C LEU A 875 20.44 -5.67 -23.41
N LEU A 876 20.93 -5.86 -24.64
CA LEU A 876 22.36 -6.05 -24.92
C LEU A 876 23.22 -4.86 -24.49
N GLU A 877 22.76 -3.64 -24.75
CA GLU A 877 23.46 -2.43 -24.34
C GLU A 877 23.56 -2.33 -22.81
N THR A 878 22.50 -2.66 -22.10
CA THR A 878 22.46 -2.65 -20.64
C THR A 878 23.40 -3.70 -20.04
N ILE A 879 23.54 -4.87 -20.68
CA ILE A 879 24.47 -5.92 -20.22
C ILE A 879 25.94 -5.53 -20.50
N LEU A 880 26.22 -4.96 -21.68
CA LEU A 880 27.59 -4.58 -22.06
C LEU A 880 28.08 -3.33 -21.34
N VAL A 881 27.20 -2.35 -21.13
CA VAL A 881 27.53 -1.04 -20.56
C VAL A 881 26.60 -0.73 -19.38
N PRO A 882 26.66 -1.52 -18.29
CA PRO A 882 25.71 -1.41 -17.18
C PRO A 882 25.74 -0.06 -16.45
N SER A 883 26.84 0.69 -16.54
CA SER A 883 26.97 2.03 -15.95
C SER A 883 26.39 3.15 -16.81
N LYS A 884 25.90 2.88 -18.04
CA LYS A 884 25.36 3.91 -18.94
C LYS A 884 24.10 4.56 -18.37
N VAL A 885 23.17 3.75 -17.86
CA VAL A 885 21.95 4.19 -17.18
C VAL A 885 21.74 3.27 -15.98
N VAL A 886 22.00 3.78 -14.78
CA VAL A 886 21.76 3.04 -13.53
C VAL A 886 20.46 3.54 -12.93
N ASP A 887 19.46 2.68 -12.80
CA ASP A 887 18.23 3.05 -12.08
C ASP A 887 18.58 3.45 -10.64
N GLU A 888 18.01 4.56 -10.17
CA GLU A 888 18.29 5.14 -8.85
C GLU A 888 18.10 4.10 -7.73
N LYS A 889 17.13 3.19 -7.88
CA LYS A 889 16.85 2.13 -6.89
C LYS A 889 17.99 1.12 -6.71
N TYR A 890 18.86 0.98 -7.70
CA TYR A 890 20.00 0.05 -7.66
C TYR A 890 21.34 0.77 -7.58
N ARG A 891 21.35 2.10 -7.53
CA ARG A 891 22.57 2.89 -7.56
C ARG A 891 23.19 2.97 -6.18
N ASP A 892 24.47 2.67 -6.09
CA ASP A 892 25.23 2.85 -4.86
C ASP A 892 25.52 4.34 -4.62
N THR A 893 25.79 4.68 -3.36
CA THR A 893 26.24 6.02 -2.96
C THR A 893 27.70 5.96 -2.55
N THR A 894 28.50 6.92 -3.01
CA THR A 894 29.88 7.12 -2.58
C THR A 894 29.92 8.19 -1.51
N PHE A 895 30.53 7.85 -0.37
CA PHE A 895 30.75 8.72 0.79
C PHE A 895 32.23 9.02 0.90
N VAL A 896 32.58 10.31 0.97
CA VAL A 896 33.90 10.77 1.41
C VAL A 896 33.74 11.20 2.86
N LEU A 897 34.49 10.57 3.75
CA LEU A 897 34.46 10.88 5.17
C LEU A 897 35.44 12.02 5.48
N THR A 898 35.23 12.74 6.57
CA THR A 898 36.13 13.78 7.10
C THR A 898 37.54 13.26 7.41
N THR A 899 37.69 11.94 7.53
CA THR A 899 38.97 11.23 7.65
C THR A 899 39.71 11.03 6.31
N GLY A 900 39.09 11.39 5.19
CA GLY A 900 39.55 11.10 3.82
C GLY A 900 39.22 9.68 3.34
N LYS A 901 38.60 8.82 4.17
CA LYS A 901 38.18 7.47 3.78
C LYS A 901 37.00 7.55 2.80
N VAL A 902 37.07 6.78 1.72
CA VAL A 902 35.96 6.63 0.77
C VAL A 902 35.24 5.31 1.04
N VAL A 903 33.92 5.37 1.22
CA VAL A 903 33.05 4.19 1.32
C VAL A 903 32.05 4.26 0.17
N ALA A 904 31.95 3.20 -0.62
CA ALA A 904 30.90 3.07 -1.64
C ALA A 904 30.00 1.90 -1.28
N GLY A 905 28.69 2.10 -1.41
CA GLY A 905 27.73 1.04 -1.17
C GLY A 905 26.28 1.53 -1.17
N ARG A 906 25.36 0.59 -1.02
CA ARG A 906 23.93 0.89 -0.93
C ARG A 906 23.60 1.36 0.48
N ILE A 907 22.89 2.48 0.61
CA ILE A 907 22.28 2.83 1.90
C ILE A 907 21.15 1.84 2.14
N VAL A 908 21.26 1.06 3.22
CA VAL A 908 20.30 0.01 3.57
C VAL A 908 19.65 0.26 4.94
N GLY A 909 20.00 1.37 5.60
CA GLY A 909 19.48 1.72 6.92
C GLY A 909 20.19 2.95 7.50
N GLY A 910 19.98 3.23 8.79
CA GLY A 910 20.60 4.35 9.50
C GLY A 910 19.81 4.80 10.72
N ASP A 911 20.07 6.01 11.19
CA ASP A 911 19.25 6.78 12.13
C ASP A 911 19.51 8.29 11.92
N ASP A 912 19.11 9.14 12.88
CA ASP A 912 19.34 10.59 12.81
C ASP A 912 20.80 10.99 13.06
N ARG A 913 21.69 10.04 13.35
CA ARG A 913 23.11 10.26 13.64
C ARG A 913 24.04 9.48 12.71
N SER A 914 23.57 8.46 12.03
CA SER A 914 24.40 7.55 11.24
C SER A 914 23.66 6.91 10.07
N LEU A 915 24.40 6.44 9.07
CA LEU A 915 23.91 5.65 7.95
C LEU A 915 24.43 4.21 8.06
N LEU A 916 23.61 3.22 7.73
CA LEU A 916 24.04 1.86 7.48
C LEU A 916 24.22 1.67 5.97
N VAL A 917 25.47 1.45 5.56
CA VAL A 917 25.86 1.32 4.16
C VAL A 917 26.32 -0.11 3.91
N ALA A 918 25.67 -0.84 3.01
CA ALA A 918 26.10 -2.16 2.55
C ALA A 918 27.06 -2.01 1.37
N PRO A 919 28.38 -2.25 1.54
CA PRO A 919 29.35 -2.11 0.45
C PRO A 919 29.24 -3.23 -0.58
N ASN A 920 28.60 -4.34 -0.22
CA ASN A 920 28.39 -5.49 -1.08
C ASN A 920 26.89 -5.68 -1.34
N ALA A 921 26.46 -5.45 -2.58
CA ALA A 921 25.06 -5.61 -3.00
C ALA A 921 24.51 -7.04 -2.81
N THR A 922 25.38 -8.05 -2.72
CA THR A 922 24.98 -9.45 -2.48
C THR A 922 24.89 -9.83 -1.00
N SER A 923 25.34 -8.95 -0.10
CA SER A 923 25.26 -9.10 1.36
C SER A 923 24.68 -7.81 1.98
N PRO A 924 23.37 -7.54 1.82
CA PRO A 924 22.77 -6.27 2.26
C PRO A 924 22.82 -6.04 3.78
N PHE A 925 23.08 -7.09 4.58
CA PHE A 925 23.20 -7.00 6.04
C PHE A 925 24.65 -6.81 6.52
N ASP A 926 25.64 -6.98 5.63
CA ASP A 926 27.05 -6.70 5.93
C ASP A 926 27.30 -5.21 5.77
N THR A 927 26.87 -4.44 6.76
CA THR A 927 26.88 -2.98 6.71
C THR A 927 28.07 -2.36 7.43
N VAL A 928 28.56 -1.25 6.90
CA VAL A 928 29.39 -0.28 7.62
C VAL A 928 28.49 0.84 8.12
N THR A 929 28.59 1.15 9.41
CA THR A 929 27.95 2.34 9.99
C THR A 929 28.83 3.56 9.74
N ILE A 930 28.25 4.63 9.20
CA ILE A 930 28.92 5.91 8.92
C ILE A 930 28.19 7.00 9.70
N ALA A 931 28.84 7.67 10.66
CA ALA A 931 28.20 8.79 11.37
C ALA A 931 27.98 9.98 10.41
N LEU A 932 26.85 10.68 10.52
CA LEU A 932 26.47 11.75 9.60
C LEU A 932 27.43 12.95 9.68
N ASP A 933 27.98 13.23 10.87
CA ASP A 933 28.98 14.28 11.11
C ASP A 933 30.38 13.90 10.59
N GLU A 934 30.61 12.61 10.32
CA GLU A 934 31.81 12.12 9.65
C GLU A 934 31.72 12.22 8.12
N ILE A 935 30.59 12.59 7.52
CA ILE A 935 30.44 12.69 6.06
C ILE A 935 30.86 14.07 5.58
N GLU A 936 31.98 14.14 4.86
CA GLU A 936 32.42 15.36 4.17
C GLU A 936 31.63 15.58 2.88
N SER A 937 31.40 14.52 2.09
CA SER A 937 30.53 14.57 0.92
C SER A 937 29.89 13.22 0.61
N ARG A 938 28.71 13.25 -0.01
CA ARG A 938 28.02 12.06 -0.54
C ARG A 938 27.52 12.32 -1.94
N GLN A 939 27.72 11.40 -2.86
CA GLN A 939 27.27 11.52 -4.25
C GLN A 939 26.81 10.16 -4.81
N PRO A 940 25.80 10.14 -5.71
CA PRO A 940 25.43 8.91 -6.40
C PRO A 940 26.63 8.35 -7.19
N SER A 941 26.87 7.04 -7.08
CA SER A 941 27.94 6.37 -7.82
C SER A 941 27.65 6.40 -9.33
N PRO A 942 28.61 6.79 -10.17
CA PRO A 942 28.48 6.65 -11.63
C PRO A 942 28.70 5.21 -12.10
N VAL A 943 29.09 4.29 -11.20
CA VAL A 943 29.40 2.90 -11.52
C VAL A 943 28.26 1.99 -11.06
N SER A 944 27.78 1.14 -11.97
CA SER A 944 26.77 0.13 -11.67
C SER A 944 27.35 -1.01 -10.80
N PRO A 945 26.57 -1.55 -9.85
CA PRO A 945 26.94 -2.79 -9.14
C PRO A 945 26.93 -4.03 -10.05
N MET A 946 26.32 -3.96 -11.23
CA MET A 946 26.34 -5.06 -12.21
C MET A 946 27.74 -5.16 -12.84
N PRO A 947 28.38 -6.35 -12.83
CA PRO A 947 29.71 -6.52 -13.40
C PRO A 947 29.73 -6.24 -14.92
N VAL A 948 30.83 -5.66 -15.39
CA VAL A 948 31.11 -5.53 -16.83
C VAL A 948 31.65 -6.84 -17.40
N GLY A 949 31.44 -7.09 -18.69
CA GLY A 949 32.04 -8.23 -19.40
C GLY A 949 31.39 -9.59 -19.13
N LEU A 950 30.15 -9.64 -18.61
CA LEU A 950 29.42 -10.90 -18.35
C LEU A 950 29.25 -11.77 -19.60
N LEU A 951 29.17 -11.16 -20.80
CA LEU A 951 29.07 -11.89 -22.07
C LEU A 951 30.44 -12.34 -22.61
N ASN A 952 31.55 -11.90 -22.03
CA ASN A 952 32.88 -12.11 -22.63
C ASN A 952 33.34 -13.57 -22.60
N THR A 953 32.69 -14.42 -21.80
CA THR A 953 32.93 -15.86 -21.71
C THR A 953 31.93 -16.68 -22.54
N LEU A 954 31.05 -16.02 -23.29
CA LEU A 954 30.04 -16.66 -24.13
C LEU A 954 30.41 -16.50 -25.61
N THR A 955 30.18 -17.56 -26.37
CA THR A 955 30.23 -17.53 -27.84
C THR A 955 28.99 -16.85 -28.43
N GLU A 956 29.03 -16.52 -29.71
CA GLU A 956 27.89 -15.89 -30.42
C GLU A 956 26.59 -16.68 -30.26
N GLU A 957 26.67 -18.01 -30.44
CA GLU A 957 25.52 -18.91 -30.34
C GLU A 957 25.02 -19.03 -28.89
N GLU A 958 25.91 -18.99 -27.90
CA GLU A 958 25.53 -18.99 -26.49
C GLU A 958 24.84 -17.67 -26.09
N ILE A 959 25.32 -16.52 -26.58
CA ILE A 959 24.62 -15.24 -26.37
C ILE A 959 23.21 -15.29 -26.98
N ARG A 960 23.07 -15.94 -28.15
CA ARG A 960 21.77 -16.13 -28.78
C ARG A 960 20.84 -17.00 -27.94
N CYS A 961 21.33 -18.11 -27.40
CA CYS A 961 20.58 -18.98 -26.49
C CYS A 961 20.15 -18.23 -25.22
N LEU A 962 21.06 -17.43 -24.64
CA LEU A 962 20.75 -16.59 -23.47
C LEU A 962 19.66 -15.56 -23.76
N LEU A 963 19.71 -14.89 -24.91
CA LEU A 963 18.67 -13.94 -25.32
C LEU A 963 17.33 -14.64 -25.54
N ALA A 964 17.32 -15.78 -26.24
CA ALA A 964 16.12 -16.58 -26.44
C ALA A 964 15.47 -17.00 -25.11
N TYR A 965 16.31 -17.40 -24.14
CA TYR A 965 15.83 -17.68 -22.79
C TYR A 965 15.21 -16.46 -22.12
N LEU A 966 15.89 -15.30 -22.11
CA LEU A 966 15.39 -14.07 -21.50
C LEU A 966 14.13 -13.49 -22.19
N GLU A 967 13.85 -13.91 -23.42
CA GLU A 967 12.69 -13.49 -24.20
C GLU A 967 11.51 -14.46 -24.11
N SER A 968 11.73 -15.68 -23.61
CA SER A 968 10.71 -16.74 -23.53
C SER A 968 9.68 -16.49 -22.42
N ASP A 969 8.38 -16.70 -22.68
CA ASP A 969 7.37 -16.73 -21.62
C ASP A 969 7.34 -18.15 -20.99
N GLN A 970 7.73 -18.26 -19.71
CA GLN A 970 7.93 -19.51 -18.96
C GLN A 970 6.71 -20.45 -18.82
N ALA A 971 5.54 -20.11 -19.40
CA ALA A 971 4.38 -21.01 -19.40
C ALA A 971 4.65 -22.33 -20.16
N GLU A 972 5.66 -22.38 -21.03
CA GLU A 972 6.01 -23.57 -21.81
C GLU A 972 6.90 -24.60 -21.08
N PHE A 973 7.51 -24.26 -19.93
CA PHE A 973 8.58 -25.07 -19.30
C PHE A 973 8.15 -25.96 -18.12
N ARG A 974 6.86 -25.99 -17.75
CA ARG A 974 6.33 -26.91 -16.71
C ARG A 974 5.61 -28.13 -17.29
N ARG A 975 6.04 -28.63 -18.45
CA ARG A 975 5.61 -29.95 -18.95
C ARG A 975 6.51 -31.07 -18.46
#